data_AF-A0A967AEB1-F1
#
_entry.id   AF-A0A967AEB1-F1
#
_cell.length_a   1.000
_cell.length_b   1.000
_cell.length_c   1.000
_cell.angle_alpha   90.00
_cell.angle_beta   90.00
_cell.angle_gamma   90.00
#
_symmetry.space_group_name_H-M   'P 1'
#
loop_
_entity.id
_entity.type
_entity.pdbx_description
1 polymer ?
#
loop_
_entity_poly.entity_id
_entity_poly.type
_entity_poly.pdbx_seq_one_letter_code
_entity_poly.pdbx_strand_id
1 'polypeptide(L)'
;MIRRSSPRILLLQLEFPTWSQTRAWAYPACFGVAEGLRAAGATCTTIPLFANTPLSPERWLEQAQAVIERTRFDQVWVWLVHSNLTPSVLEWIAGLAQVRVGIVMESLTYDEADYAWAGHLRSRMESVAAQSQVFTHVLVPDERDAEPLAQHGGIRTLWWPTMVPERFIVPAMMEAQFSTAVFHGHPYGPRRTWVESERLRTHMTFMGPDMPLTRYQTWFNQLQTSVLKRFGEPVPMTAQQVADYESMLQEVREAEFTEWMSKLPQWAAIVNLPSLAKFYGGRVYEGMAAGRPILTYPVADRPLNNSLFVEEEEILCFSPDNVDSLYACLDRVLNDRSLSRRIAANAQRKIRRYHTSEKRLAETLRWIESGEQPDYGIGESLEPQGTTLPIARRIDRVEPKTTAFVLTVDDPAFPSCKAALDAQQGTTFKLEIIRNVCPFNAAAQAMIDRCTTPYFIQVDEDMILEPDAVVTMESAMAAAPDDVGMICFHLFDDDRGMPIQGVKIYRTAHMKSLSFRDVKASEMDLLEQMGRQNIQWILHSDVKGRHGTHYTPETMYRRYKTMYEKDIRQWNLLTADIHRKADAFRRTGDPLQLFALLGAAHGIINAPLAADREKDARAYELPELDVFKRLLLGNPPPSQSFIAGRSARPIHQPISFERVCWKSDSNAQERCLRTSAITQSDQSKSLLIVTPFFWPSIGGVERMAEQLGVSLSACGYQVDVATYPVHGRDRDDYRGIRIITLARFDQMEGDLQTCVRQVGTLLQNGHYSACLFLGAPVNSLFYGALTIPLLPKTKLIIQPTMNQEVLDDLKQNKVVYDLFLKLARAAQTVVALSEEGVDACFLREHGVQSVYLPNGSIQAEPRGDFRREYGIAPDRFLILHVANLYSVKNHLGLLAVLNRLPEDVQLVMIGRSTEEGTYVHQVREALDARPDVLYLPGLDAEGIAAAMRAADVLVLASHSEASPLVVLEAMSSCLPWLATPGCGTVHEQAGGLVAPLDKFHDVLMTLKRQPALRRELGALGQAHWTGSFNWSHVVQGWIDLLTTGQLSTTFVLPEEVRKRMQAVRARISLLIPSTDIELNRSSVASAKTRSVQDTSEGAMDSDQFYVNLFVNAPAWSTPHPNADEAARWSKIASFLEFILRRIRHQEPNKVLRILDVGCGRGWLTNLVSMYGTCEGVEPVAEVVAHARRLFPHLRFEAGTADQVLARPDFAPYDVVVTSEVLEHVPHGQKD
;
A
#
# COMPACT_ATOMS: atom_id res chain seq x y z
N MET A 1 1.40 -13.75 -43.80
CA MET A 1 1.08 -14.70 -42.71
C MET A 1 -0.38 -14.51 -42.33
N ILE A 2 -1.11 -15.60 -42.08
CA ILE A 2 -2.44 -15.52 -41.44
C ILE A 2 -2.21 -15.15 -39.97
N ARG A 3 -2.98 -14.20 -39.42
CA ARG A 3 -2.99 -13.96 -37.96
C ARG A 3 -3.54 -15.22 -37.29
N ARG A 4 -2.72 -15.96 -36.52
CA ARG A 4 -3.23 -17.01 -35.64
C ARG A 4 -4.18 -16.36 -34.63
N SER A 5 -5.32 -16.99 -34.39
CA SER A 5 -6.25 -16.61 -33.33
C SER A 5 -5.74 -17.12 -31.99
N SER A 6 -5.58 -16.23 -31.02
CA SER A 6 -5.33 -16.58 -29.62
C SER A 6 -6.35 -17.62 -29.13
N PRO A 7 -5.92 -18.77 -28.58
CA PRO A 7 -6.86 -19.77 -28.07
C PRO A 7 -7.55 -19.28 -26.79
N ARG A 8 -8.82 -19.66 -26.61
CA ARG A 8 -9.54 -19.53 -25.35
C ARG A 8 -9.49 -20.84 -24.56
N ILE A 9 -8.97 -20.74 -23.35
CA ILE A 9 -8.60 -21.85 -22.48
C ILE A 9 -9.40 -21.80 -21.18
N LEU A 10 -9.96 -22.94 -20.80
CA LEU A 10 -10.49 -23.20 -19.46
C LEU A 10 -9.43 -23.93 -18.64
N LEU A 11 -9.14 -23.44 -17.42
CA LEU A 11 -8.15 -24.02 -16.51
C LEU A 11 -8.85 -24.53 -15.24
N LEU A 12 -9.04 -25.85 -15.12
CA LEU A 12 -9.64 -26.50 -13.96
C LEU A 12 -8.56 -26.78 -12.90
N GLN A 13 -8.15 -25.73 -12.19
CA GLN A 13 -6.98 -25.67 -11.31
C GLN A 13 -7.16 -26.45 -10.00
N LEU A 14 -6.23 -27.35 -9.69
CA LEU A 14 -6.19 -28.09 -8.43
C LEU A 14 -6.00 -27.15 -7.21
N GLU A 15 -6.90 -27.26 -6.22
CA GLU A 15 -6.80 -26.56 -4.94
C GLU A 15 -7.25 -27.46 -3.77
N PHE A 16 -6.86 -27.08 -2.53
CA PHE A 16 -7.17 -27.84 -1.31
C PHE A 16 -7.78 -26.94 -0.21
N PRO A 17 -8.55 -27.51 0.75
CA PRO A 17 -9.21 -26.76 1.82
C PRO A 17 -8.31 -25.96 2.77
N THR A 18 -7.03 -26.32 2.88
CA THR A 18 -6.13 -25.74 3.89
C THR A 18 -4.70 -25.62 3.37
N TRP A 19 -3.99 -24.59 3.83
CA TRP A 19 -2.57 -24.37 3.51
C TRP A 19 -1.69 -25.55 3.90
N SER A 20 -2.03 -26.27 4.98
CA SER A 20 -1.34 -27.49 5.42
C SER A 20 -1.28 -28.58 4.34
N GLN A 21 -2.27 -28.61 3.43
CA GLN A 21 -2.36 -29.48 2.25
C GLN A 21 -1.78 -28.77 1.01
N THR A 22 -2.21 -27.53 0.75
CA THR A 22 -1.80 -26.75 -0.43
C THR A 22 -0.31 -26.44 -0.50
N ARG A 23 0.41 -26.30 0.61
CA ARG A 23 1.83 -25.87 0.65
C ARG A 23 2.85 -26.71 -0.14
N ALA A 24 2.48 -27.91 -0.60
CA ALA A 24 3.31 -28.69 -1.53
C ALA A 24 3.23 -28.19 -2.99
N TRP A 25 2.25 -27.34 -3.29
CA TRP A 25 1.84 -26.88 -4.61
C TRP A 25 2.15 -25.38 -4.76
N ALA A 26 3.41 -25.07 -5.09
CA ALA A 26 3.91 -23.70 -5.19
C ALA A 26 3.25 -22.87 -6.32
N TYR A 27 3.36 -21.55 -6.28
CA TYR A 27 2.74 -20.64 -7.26
C TYR A 27 3.02 -20.98 -8.74
N PRO A 28 4.26 -21.38 -9.14
CA PRO A 28 4.52 -21.77 -10.53
C PRO A 28 3.70 -22.98 -11.00
N ALA A 29 3.32 -23.86 -10.07
CA ALA A 29 2.55 -25.07 -10.33
C ALA A 29 1.02 -24.83 -10.46
N CYS A 30 0.55 -23.60 -10.21
CA CYS A 30 -0.86 -23.21 -10.38
C CYS A 30 -0.99 -21.92 -11.21
N PHE A 31 -0.96 -20.76 -10.57
CA PHE A 31 -1.12 -19.46 -11.25
C PHE A 31 -0.01 -19.16 -12.26
N GLY A 32 1.20 -19.67 -12.06
CA GLY A 32 2.26 -19.60 -13.07
C GLY A 32 1.89 -20.27 -14.41
N VAL A 33 0.97 -21.24 -14.42
CA VAL A 33 0.41 -21.84 -15.64
C VAL A 33 -0.56 -20.87 -16.32
N ALA A 34 -1.48 -20.27 -15.57
CA ALA A 34 -2.41 -19.27 -16.08
C ALA A 34 -1.67 -18.03 -16.65
N GLU A 35 -0.62 -17.58 -15.95
CA GLU A 35 0.25 -16.49 -16.38
C GLU A 35 1.04 -16.83 -17.64
N GLY A 36 1.68 -18.00 -17.69
CA GLY A 36 2.41 -18.45 -18.88
C GLY A 36 1.50 -18.54 -20.11
N LEU A 37 0.27 -19.03 -19.95
CA LEU A 37 -0.74 -19.06 -21.01
C LEU A 37 -1.15 -17.64 -21.44
N ARG A 38 -1.40 -16.73 -20.50
CA ARG A 38 -1.74 -15.31 -20.76
C ARG A 38 -0.58 -14.58 -21.47
N ALA A 39 0.67 -14.81 -21.05
CA ALA A 39 1.89 -14.26 -21.66
C ALA A 39 2.15 -14.80 -23.07
N ALA A 40 1.83 -16.07 -23.32
CA ALA A 40 1.80 -16.67 -24.66
C ALA A 40 0.63 -16.16 -25.54
N GLY A 41 -0.20 -15.25 -25.03
CA GLY A 41 -1.29 -14.59 -25.75
C GLY A 41 -2.62 -15.34 -25.74
N ALA A 42 -2.79 -16.38 -24.93
CA ALA A 42 -4.07 -17.07 -24.76
C ALA A 42 -5.00 -16.32 -23.80
N THR A 43 -6.32 -16.53 -23.94
CA THR A 43 -7.29 -16.08 -22.93
C THR A 43 -7.58 -17.24 -21.97
N CYS A 44 -7.44 -17.03 -20.66
CA CYS A 44 -7.50 -18.10 -19.66
C CYS A 44 -8.52 -17.78 -18.56
N THR A 45 -9.56 -18.61 -18.46
CA THR A 45 -10.58 -18.60 -17.40
C THR A 45 -10.30 -19.75 -16.43
N THR A 46 -10.15 -19.47 -15.13
CA THR A 46 -9.82 -20.50 -14.14
C THR A 46 -11.07 -20.94 -13.36
N ILE A 47 -11.15 -22.22 -12.97
CA ILE A 47 -12.13 -22.74 -11.99
C ILE A 47 -11.40 -23.64 -11.01
N PRO A 48 -11.58 -23.49 -9.68
CA PRO A 48 -10.95 -24.39 -8.72
C PRO A 48 -11.59 -25.79 -8.75
N LEU A 49 -10.74 -26.80 -8.77
CA LEU A 49 -11.05 -28.22 -8.71
C LEU A 49 -10.54 -28.75 -7.37
N PHE A 50 -11.45 -28.85 -6.40
CA PHE A 50 -11.09 -29.08 -5.00
C PHE A 50 -10.83 -30.56 -4.70
N ALA A 51 -9.64 -30.85 -4.17
CA ALA A 51 -9.27 -32.14 -3.61
C ALA A 51 -9.57 -32.22 -2.10
N ASN A 52 -9.63 -33.44 -1.55
CA ASN A 52 -9.77 -33.71 -0.10
C ASN A 52 -10.90 -32.93 0.60
N THR A 53 -12.01 -32.72 -0.10
CA THR A 53 -13.11 -31.83 0.29
C THR A 53 -14.38 -32.63 0.64
N PRO A 54 -15.27 -32.13 1.53
CA PRO A 54 -16.58 -32.72 1.76
C PRO A 54 -17.58 -32.52 0.59
N LEU A 55 -17.20 -31.79 -0.46
CA LEU A 55 -18.02 -31.63 -1.67
C LEU A 55 -18.14 -32.95 -2.43
N SER A 56 -19.35 -33.33 -2.84
CA SER A 56 -19.50 -34.41 -3.83
C SER A 56 -19.04 -33.94 -5.22
N PRO A 57 -18.46 -34.83 -6.05
CA PRO A 57 -18.03 -34.50 -7.41
C PRO A 57 -19.20 -34.03 -8.28
N GLU A 58 -20.39 -34.59 -8.09
CA GLU A 58 -21.61 -34.23 -8.80
C GLU A 58 -22.06 -32.81 -8.44
N ARG A 59 -21.94 -32.43 -7.16
CA ARG A 59 -22.19 -31.05 -6.74
C ARG A 59 -21.16 -30.12 -7.40
N TRP A 60 -19.87 -30.43 -7.31
CA TRP A 60 -18.84 -29.63 -7.99
C TRP A 60 -19.07 -29.53 -9.51
N LEU A 61 -19.59 -30.57 -10.15
CA LEU A 61 -19.93 -30.59 -11.58
C LEU A 61 -21.07 -29.63 -11.91
N GLU A 62 -22.18 -29.66 -11.15
CA GLU A 62 -23.27 -28.68 -11.28
C GLU A 62 -22.75 -27.25 -11.09
N GLN A 63 -21.83 -27.07 -10.14
CA GLN A 63 -21.18 -25.80 -9.86
C GLN A 63 -20.28 -25.29 -11.01
N ALA A 64 -19.56 -26.18 -11.70
CA ALA A 64 -18.69 -25.83 -12.82
C ALA A 64 -19.45 -25.67 -14.15
N GLN A 65 -20.49 -26.47 -14.38
CA GLN A 65 -21.39 -26.36 -15.54
C GLN A 65 -22.09 -25.00 -15.59
N ALA A 66 -22.66 -24.56 -14.47
CA ALA A 66 -23.37 -23.29 -14.39
C ALA A 66 -22.44 -22.08 -14.57
N VAL A 67 -21.21 -22.15 -14.07
CA VAL A 67 -20.18 -21.11 -14.26
C VAL A 67 -19.83 -20.88 -15.73
N ILE A 68 -19.98 -21.89 -16.59
CA ILE A 68 -19.50 -21.81 -17.98
C ILE A 68 -20.54 -21.27 -18.95
N GLU A 69 -21.83 -21.22 -18.63
CA GLU A 69 -22.91 -20.57 -19.41
C GLU A 69 -22.76 -20.64 -20.95
N ARG A 70 -22.58 -21.85 -21.50
CA ARG A 70 -22.40 -22.13 -22.95
C ARG A 70 -21.14 -21.52 -23.60
N THR A 71 -20.19 -21.02 -22.81
CA THR A 71 -18.87 -20.55 -23.24
C THR A 71 -18.11 -21.68 -23.93
N ARG A 72 -17.89 -21.54 -25.24
CA ARG A 72 -17.05 -22.45 -26.01
C ARG A 72 -15.57 -22.18 -25.73
N PHE A 73 -14.82 -23.23 -25.43
CA PHE A 73 -13.36 -23.17 -25.28
C PHE A 73 -12.69 -23.87 -26.46
N ASP A 74 -11.55 -23.35 -26.89
CA ASP A 74 -10.70 -24.02 -27.86
C ASP A 74 -9.93 -25.15 -27.17
N GLN A 75 -9.54 -24.93 -25.90
CA GLN A 75 -8.85 -25.90 -25.05
C GLN A 75 -9.40 -25.94 -23.62
N VAL A 76 -9.40 -27.12 -22.98
CA VAL A 76 -9.64 -27.27 -21.52
C VAL A 76 -8.43 -27.97 -20.90
N TRP A 77 -7.90 -27.43 -19.81
CA TRP A 77 -6.71 -27.90 -19.09
C TRP A 77 -7.10 -28.31 -17.66
N VAL A 78 -6.74 -29.52 -17.21
CA VAL A 78 -7.29 -30.14 -15.99
C VAL A 78 -6.23 -30.96 -15.27
N TRP A 79 -6.08 -30.80 -13.96
CA TRP A 79 -5.21 -31.66 -13.16
C TRP A 79 -5.82 -33.06 -13.00
N LEU A 80 -5.03 -34.12 -13.16
CA LEU A 80 -5.49 -35.52 -13.14
C LEU A 80 -5.15 -36.28 -11.84
N VAL A 81 -4.34 -35.70 -10.96
CA VAL A 81 -3.96 -36.29 -9.66
C VAL A 81 -4.57 -35.45 -8.54
N HIS A 82 -5.01 -36.11 -7.46
CA HIS A 82 -5.83 -35.55 -6.37
C HIS A 82 -7.23 -35.04 -6.75
N SER A 83 -7.53 -34.85 -8.04
CA SER A 83 -8.83 -34.46 -8.56
C SER A 83 -9.86 -35.58 -8.53
N ASN A 84 -11.09 -35.26 -8.10
CA ASN A 84 -12.22 -36.20 -8.05
C ASN A 84 -12.99 -36.23 -9.38
N LEU A 85 -12.38 -36.73 -10.47
CA LEU A 85 -13.03 -36.79 -11.79
C LEU A 85 -13.94 -38.03 -11.92
N THR A 86 -15.21 -37.92 -11.51
CA THR A 86 -16.20 -39.00 -11.72
C THR A 86 -16.60 -39.13 -13.20
N PRO A 87 -17.21 -40.24 -13.63
CA PRO A 87 -17.56 -40.45 -15.05
C PRO A 87 -18.42 -39.32 -15.67
N SER A 88 -19.30 -38.70 -14.89
CA SER A 88 -20.10 -37.53 -15.29
C SER A 88 -19.25 -36.26 -15.48
N VAL A 89 -18.24 -36.06 -14.63
CA VAL A 89 -17.25 -34.97 -14.79
C VAL A 89 -16.43 -35.18 -16.06
N LEU A 90 -15.99 -36.42 -16.30
CA LEU A 90 -15.23 -36.81 -17.49
C LEU A 90 -16.04 -36.65 -18.78
N GLU A 91 -17.29 -37.13 -18.82
CA GLU A 91 -18.21 -36.95 -19.94
C GLU A 91 -18.47 -35.46 -20.24
N TRP A 92 -18.62 -34.64 -19.20
CA TRP A 92 -18.76 -33.19 -19.37
C TRP A 92 -17.50 -32.54 -19.94
N ILE A 93 -16.31 -32.86 -19.41
CA ILE A 93 -15.02 -32.35 -19.92
C ILE A 93 -14.84 -32.72 -21.39
N ALA A 94 -15.22 -33.93 -21.80
CA ALA A 94 -15.21 -34.38 -23.21
C ALA A 94 -16.00 -33.43 -24.14
N GLY A 95 -17.11 -32.84 -23.66
CA GLY A 95 -17.97 -31.95 -24.44
C GLY A 95 -17.55 -30.48 -24.50
N LEU A 96 -16.59 -30.02 -23.67
CA LEU A 96 -16.27 -28.59 -23.53
C LEU A 96 -15.41 -28.00 -24.66
N ALA A 97 -14.44 -28.77 -25.18
CA ALA A 97 -13.45 -28.32 -26.16
C ALA A 97 -12.93 -29.49 -27.00
N GLN A 98 -12.42 -29.21 -28.21
CA GLN A 98 -11.76 -30.23 -29.04
C GLN A 98 -10.37 -30.59 -28.50
N VAL A 99 -9.61 -29.60 -28.02
CA VAL A 99 -8.35 -29.82 -27.30
C VAL A 99 -8.66 -29.97 -25.81
N ARG A 100 -8.19 -31.05 -25.20
CA ARG A 100 -8.36 -31.34 -23.76
C ARG A 100 -7.03 -31.84 -23.25
N VAL A 101 -6.47 -31.13 -22.27
CA VAL A 101 -5.09 -31.27 -21.78
C VAL A 101 -5.14 -31.72 -20.32
N GLY A 102 -4.75 -32.96 -20.06
CA GLY A 102 -4.50 -33.43 -18.71
C GLY A 102 -3.19 -32.85 -18.19
N ILE A 103 -3.14 -32.49 -16.91
CA ILE A 103 -1.93 -32.07 -16.22
C ILE A 103 -1.68 -33.07 -15.09
N VAL A 104 -0.54 -33.73 -15.16
CA VAL A 104 0.01 -34.54 -14.08
C VAL A 104 1.14 -33.73 -13.43
N MET A 105 1.30 -33.86 -12.12
CA MET A 105 2.27 -33.07 -11.33
C MET A 105 2.99 -33.90 -10.24
N GLU A 106 2.84 -35.22 -10.30
CA GLU A 106 3.51 -36.23 -9.51
C GLU A 106 3.91 -37.37 -10.45
N SER A 107 4.76 -38.30 -10.02
CA SER A 107 4.92 -39.56 -10.75
C SER A 107 3.64 -40.40 -10.64
N LEU A 108 3.44 -41.29 -11.60
CA LEU A 108 2.38 -42.31 -11.62
C LEU A 108 2.97 -43.71 -11.40
N THR A 109 4.21 -43.94 -11.87
CA THR A 109 5.04 -45.12 -11.60
C THR A 109 6.03 -44.88 -10.45
N TYR A 110 6.17 -45.88 -9.57
CA TYR A 110 7.02 -45.83 -8.38
C TYR A 110 7.79 -47.13 -8.18
N ASP A 111 8.72 -47.12 -7.22
CA ASP A 111 9.55 -48.27 -6.90
C ASP A 111 8.88 -49.13 -5.79
N GLU A 112 9.22 -50.41 -5.69
CA GLU A 112 8.60 -51.33 -4.71
C GLU A 112 8.71 -50.85 -3.25
N ALA A 113 9.75 -50.09 -2.91
CA ALA A 113 9.90 -49.47 -1.59
C ALA A 113 8.86 -48.36 -1.31
N ASP A 114 8.51 -47.55 -2.31
CA ASP A 114 7.45 -46.54 -2.19
C ASP A 114 6.08 -47.22 -2.11
N TYR A 115 5.85 -48.28 -2.89
CA TYR A 115 4.63 -49.07 -2.81
C TYR A 115 4.48 -49.83 -1.48
N ALA A 116 5.58 -50.24 -0.86
CA ALA A 116 5.55 -50.82 0.49
C ALA A 116 5.20 -49.76 1.57
N TRP A 117 5.60 -48.50 1.38
CA TRP A 117 5.24 -47.39 2.27
C TRP A 117 3.81 -46.87 2.03
N ALA A 118 3.37 -46.82 0.77
CA ALA A 118 2.06 -46.31 0.35
C ALA A 118 1.45 -47.17 -0.78
N GLY A 119 0.89 -48.33 -0.40
CA GLY A 119 0.33 -49.30 -1.36
C GLY A 119 -0.77 -48.76 -2.29
N HIS A 120 -1.46 -47.68 -1.90
CA HIS A 120 -2.45 -46.99 -2.73
C HIS A 120 -1.85 -46.34 -3.99
N LEU A 121 -0.53 -46.16 -4.07
CA LEU A 121 0.13 -45.64 -5.25
C LEU A 121 0.15 -46.65 -6.41
N ARG A 122 -0.02 -47.96 -6.15
CA ARG A 122 0.02 -49.00 -7.20
C ARG A 122 -1.04 -48.80 -8.28
N SER A 123 -2.24 -48.38 -7.89
CA SER A 123 -3.35 -48.09 -8.82
C SER A 123 -3.32 -46.68 -9.41
N ARG A 124 -2.28 -45.86 -9.13
CA ARG A 124 -2.24 -44.46 -9.57
C ARG A 124 -2.09 -44.33 -11.09
N MET A 125 -1.20 -45.10 -11.72
CA MET A 125 -1.08 -45.16 -13.18
C MET A 125 -2.38 -45.62 -13.82
N GLU A 126 -2.97 -46.74 -13.38
CA GLU A 126 -4.22 -47.26 -13.93
C GLU A 126 -5.39 -46.27 -13.78
N SER A 127 -5.50 -45.61 -12.62
CA SER A 127 -6.53 -44.60 -12.34
C SER A 127 -6.39 -43.36 -13.21
N VAL A 128 -5.16 -42.84 -13.37
CA VAL A 128 -4.92 -41.67 -14.24
C VAL A 128 -5.06 -42.04 -15.71
N ALA A 129 -4.64 -43.23 -16.13
CA ALA A 129 -4.82 -43.70 -17.49
C ALA A 129 -6.29 -43.91 -17.87
N ALA A 130 -7.12 -44.44 -16.96
CA ALA A 130 -8.57 -44.53 -17.15
C ALA A 130 -9.23 -43.14 -17.29
N GLN A 131 -8.85 -42.17 -16.46
CA GLN A 131 -9.32 -40.78 -16.57
C GLN A 131 -8.82 -40.10 -17.85
N SER A 132 -7.60 -40.42 -18.30
CA SER A 132 -6.93 -39.78 -19.44
C SER A 132 -7.62 -40.08 -20.79
N GLN A 133 -8.43 -41.13 -20.89
CA GLN A 133 -9.15 -41.50 -22.14
C GLN A 133 -10.05 -40.39 -22.71
N VAL A 134 -10.48 -39.44 -21.88
CA VAL A 134 -11.23 -38.25 -22.34
C VAL A 134 -10.32 -37.20 -22.98
N PHE A 135 -9.05 -37.14 -22.63
CA PHE A 135 -8.13 -36.07 -22.99
C PHE A 135 -7.47 -36.32 -24.35
N THR A 136 -7.17 -35.24 -25.09
CA THR A 136 -6.43 -35.34 -26.36
C THR A 136 -4.93 -35.17 -26.18
N HIS A 137 -4.53 -34.56 -25.06
CA HIS A 137 -3.14 -34.41 -24.64
C HIS A 137 -3.00 -34.68 -23.14
N VAL A 138 -1.84 -35.13 -22.67
CA VAL A 138 -1.47 -35.07 -21.24
C VAL A 138 -0.06 -34.53 -21.09
N LEU A 139 0.15 -33.69 -20.07
CA LEU A 139 1.44 -33.16 -19.64
C LEU A 139 1.90 -33.95 -18.41
N VAL A 140 3.05 -34.62 -18.47
CA VAL A 140 3.59 -35.44 -17.35
C VAL A 140 4.99 -35.00 -16.95
N PRO A 141 5.31 -34.86 -15.65
CA PRO A 141 6.60 -34.31 -15.21
C PRO A 141 7.71 -35.36 -15.12
N ASP A 142 7.33 -36.63 -14.91
CA ASP A 142 8.18 -37.81 -15.00
C ASP A 142 8.11 -38.36 -16.43
N GLU A 143 9.26 -38.42 -17.11
CA GLU A 143 9.34 -38.91 -18.49
C GLU A 143 8.92 -40.39 -18.62
N ARG A 144 9.06 -41.20 -17.56
CA ARG A 144 8.69 -42.63 -17.60
C ARG A 144 7.20 -42.85 -17.65
N ASP A 145 6.40 -41.87 -17.23
CA ASP A 145 4.94 -41.95 -17.30
C ASP A 145 4.42 -41.55 -18.70
N ALA A 146 5.25 -40.94 -19.55
CA ALA A 146 4.82 -40.40 -20.84
C ALA A 146 4.42 -41.49 -21.84
N GLU A 147 5.31 -42.47 -22.04
CA GLU A 147 5.11 -43.56 -23.00
C GLU A 147 4.00 -44.55 -22.57
N PRO A 148 3.94 -45.04 -21.31
CA PRO A 148 2.84 -45.91 -20.87
C PRO A 148 1.48 -45.23 -20.98
N LEU A 149 1.39 -43.93 -20.69
CA LEU A 149 0.14 -43.17 -20.79
C LEU A 149 -0.26 -42.88 -22.24
N ALA A 150 0.70 -42.66 -23.14
CA ALA A 150 0.44 -42.54 -24.58
C ALA A 150 -0.07 -43.86 -25.18
N GLN A 151 0.53 -44.98 -24.78
CA GLN A 151 0.07 -46.33 -25.15
C GLN A 151 -1.34 -46.63 -24.63
N HIS A 152 -1.71 -46.10 -23.45
CA HIS A 152 -3.02 -46.32 -22.83
C HIS A 152 -4.13 -45.40 -23.40
N GLY A 153 -4.37 -45.51 -24.71
CA GLY A 153 -5.48 -44.84 -25.39
C GLY A 153 -5.11 -44.04 -26.65
N GLY A 154 -3.83 -43.95 -27.02
CA GLY A 154 -3.39 -43.20 -28.21
C GLY A 154 -3.38 -41.68 -28.00
N ILE A 155 -3.21 -41.24 -26.76
CA ILE A 155 -3.27 -39.84 -26.34
C ILE A 155 -1.91 -39.18 -26.62
N ARG A 156 -1.88 -37.90 -27.02
CA ARG A 156 -0.59 -37.18 -27.18
C ARG A 156 -0.01 -36.84 -25.81
N THR A 157 0.99 -37.57 -25.33
CA THR A 157 1.65 -37.24 -24.07
C THR A 157 2.91 -36.39 -24.30
N LEU A 158 3.09 -35.33 -23.53
CA LEU A 158 4.30 -34.50 -23.49
C LEU A 158 4.96 -34.61 -22.11
N TRP A 159 6.27 -34.86 -22.11
CA TRP A 159 7.07 -34.67 -20.91
C TRP A 159 7.23 -33.17 -20.61
N TRP A 160 6.70 -32.75 -19.46
CA TRP A 160 6.48 -31.36 -19.08
C TRP A 160 7.11 -31.06 -17.70
N PRO A 161 8.45 -30.86 -17.66
CA PRO A 161 9.16 -30.36 -16.49
C PRO A 161 8.64 -28.98 -16.06
N THR A 162 8.84 -28.69 -14.77
CA THR A 162 8.35 -27.46 -14.13
C THR A 162 9.14 -26.19 -14.55
N MET A 163 8.75 -25.06 -13.98
CA MET A 163 9.08 -23.71 -14.46
C MET A 163 8.97 -22.68 -13.32
N VAL A 164 9.27 -21.42 -13.62
CA VAL A 164 9.08 -20.27 -12.72
C VAL A 164 8.71 -19.01 -13.53
N PRO A 165 7.76 -18.15 -13.10
CA PRO A 165 7.50 -16.89 -13.81
C PRO A 165 8.73 -15.97 -13.78
N GLU A 166 9.06 -15.33 -14.90
CA GLU A 166 10.34 -14.61 -15.02
C GLU A 166 10.53 -13.51 -13.97
N ARG A 167 9.44 -12.85 -13.55
CA ARG A 167 9.46 -11.79 -12.51
C ARG A 167 10.02 -12.23 -11.15
N PHE A 168 10.02 -13.53 -10.85
CA PHE A 168 10.53 -14.07 -9.58
C PHE A 168 12.01 -14.50 -9.65
N ILE A 169 12.66 -14.41 -10.81
CA ILE A 169 14.09 -14.71 -10.95
C ILE A 169 14.88 -13.48 -10.49
N VAL A 170 15.52 -13.56 -9.31
CA VAL A 170 16.24 -12.43 -8.70
C VAL A 170 17.54 -12.12 -9.48
N PRO A 171 18.09 -10.89 -9.36
CA PRO A 171 19.44 -10.60 -9.86
C PRO A 171 20.49 -11.52 -9.22
N ALA A 172 21.50 -11.91 -10.00
CA ALA A 172 22.59 -12.74 -9.50
C ALA A 172 23.38 -12.01 -8.38
N MET A 173 24.01 -12.79 -7.50
CA MET A 173 25.00 -12.33 -6.51
C MET A 173 24.51 -11.55 -5.26
N MET A 174 23.35 -11.91 -4.69
CA MET A 174 23.15 -11.70 -3.24
C MET A 174 24.05 -12.67 -2.44
N GLU A 175 24.87 -12.18 -1.50
CA GLU A 175 25.59 -13.06 -0.57
C GLU A 175 24.60 -13.72 0.42
N ALA A 176 24.88 -14.97 0.79
CA ALA A 176 24.04 -15.72 1.72
C ALA A 176 24.24 -15.26 3.17
N GLN A 177 23.12 -15.11 3.89
CA GLN A 177 23.11 -14.77 5.32
C GLN A 177 23.42 -15.99 6.20
N PHE A 178 22.99 -17.18 5.79
CA PHE A 178 23.27 -18.45 6.44
C PHE A 178 24.38 -19.18 5.68
N SER A 179 25.44 -19.58 6.38
CA SER A 179 26.55 -20.37 5.84
C SER A 179 26.22 -21.85 5.62
N THR A 180 25.04 -22.30 6.04
CA THR A 180 24.52 -23.65 5.77
C THR A 180 23.63 -23.68 4.55
N ALA A 181 23.49 -24.86 3.95
CA ALA A 181 22.43 -25.15 3.00
C ALA A 181 21.08 -25.35 3.73
N VAL A 182 19.97 -25.43 2.98
CA VAL A 182 18.65 -25.74 3.57
C VAL A 182 17.87 -26.80 2.81
N PHE A 183 17.16 -27.64 3.56
CA PHE A 183 16.04 -28.43 3.07
C PHE A 183 14.74 -27.94 3.72
N HIS A 184 13.80 -27.47 2.89
CA HIS A 184 12.41 -27.20 3.27
C HIS A 184 11.50 -28.32 2.78
N GLY A 185 10.82 -29.02 3.70
CA GLY A 185 9.84 -30.05 3.35
C GLY A 185 9.56 -31.06 4.47
N HIS A 186 8.51 -31.86 4.30
CA HIS A 186 8.15 -32.89 5.28
C HIS A 186 9.02 -34.15 5.13
N PRO A 187 9.62 -34.68 6.21
CA PRO A 187 10.31 -35.96 6.20
C PRO A 187 9.33 -37.15 6.31
N TYR A 188 9.16 -37.86 5.20
CA TYR A 188 8.35 -39.08 5.10
C TYR A 188 9.17 -40.21 4.46
N GLY A 189 8.76 -41.47 4.68
CA GLY A 189 9.46 -42.64 4.13
C GLY A 189 10.97 -42.59 4.40
N PRO A 190 11.81 -42.95 3.41
CA PRO A 190 13.27 -42.89 3.53
C PRO A 190 13.84 -41.51 3.89
N ARG A 191 13.15 -40.39 3.62
CA ARG A 191 13.68 -39.03 3.92
C ARG A 191 13.98 -38.80 5.41
N ARG A 192 13.37 -39.54 6.32
CA ARG A 192 13.56 -39.38 7.76
C ARG A 192 15.02 -39.59 8.17
N THR A 193 15.67 -40.61 7.61
CA THR A 193 17.08 -40.95 7.89
C THR A 193 18.04 -39.80 7.55
N TRP A 194 17.71 -39.00 6.54
CA TRP A 194 18.47 -37.81 6.14
C TRP A 194 18.35 -36.68 7.17
N VAL A 195 17.14 -36.44 7.68
CA VAL A 195 16.88 -35.41 8.73
C VAL A 195 17.39 -35.85 10.11
N GLU A 196 17.47 -37.15 10.34
CA GLU A 196 18.02 -37.78 11.54
C GLU A 196 19.56 -37.83 11.55
N SER A 197 20.21 -37.67 10.39
CA SER A 197 21.68 -37.66 10.27
C SER A 197 22.34 -36.48 11.00
N GLU A 198 23.05 -36.79 12.09
CA GLU A 198 23.88 -35.82 12.82
C GLU A 198 24.95 -35.16 11.94
N ARG A 199 25.52 -35.92 11.00
CA ARG A 199 26.53 -35.42 10.06
C ARG A 199 25.97 -34.28 9.19
N LEU A 200 24.79 -34.47 8.59
CA LEU A 200 24.18 -33.47 7.72
C LEU A 200 23.75 -32.20 8.48
N ARG A 201 23.30 -32.33 9.73
CA ARG A 201 22.86 -31.19 10.58
C ARG A 201 23.95 -30.13 10.81
N THR A 202 25.22 -30.46 10.59
CA THR A 202 26.32 -29.50 10.72
C THR A 202 26.49 -28.59 9.48
N HIS A 203 25.99 -29.00 8.31
CA HIS A 203 26.17 -28.27 7.04
C HIS A 203 24.84 -27.89 6.37
N MET A 204 23.71 -28.46 6.82
CA MET A 204 22.37 -28.19 6.30
C MET A 204 21.34 -28.04 7.42
N THR A 205 20.51 -27.00 7.31
CA THR A 205 19.34 -26.78 8.16
C THR A 205 18.11 -27.51 7.61
N PHE A 206 17.36 -28.19 8.48
CA PHE A 206 16.10 -28.85 8.13
C PHE A 206 14.92 -28.03 8.63
N MET A 207 14.15 -27.44 7.73
CA MET A 207 13.01 -26.58 8.05
C MET A 207 11.70 -27.38 8.04
N GLY A 208 11.20 -27.66 9.24
CA GLY A 208 9.98 -28.45 9.50
C GLY A 208 8.66 -27.68 9.33
N PRO A 209 7.52 -28.39 9.48
CA PRO A 209 6.18 -27.84 9.24
C PRO A 209 5.60 -27.02 10.40
N ASP A 210 6.22 -27.05 11.59
CA ASP A 210 5.61 -26.67 12.87
C ASP A 210 5.73 -25.17 13.23
N MET A 211 5.88 -24.33 12.22
CA MET A 211 5.85 -22.87 12.37
C MET A 211 4.40 -22.35 12.44
N PRO A 212 4.12 -21.28 13.19
CA PRO A 212 2.86 -20.56 13.09
C PRO A 212 2.58 -20.12 11.64
N LEU A 213 1.30 -20.15 11.24
CA LEU A 213 0.89 -19.71 9.90
C LEU A 213 1.24 -18.23 9.68
N THR A 214 1.70 -17.88 8.48
CA THR A 214 1.83 -16.46 8.09
C THR A 214 0.44 -15.81 7.97
N ARG A 215 0.41 -14.48 7.85
CA ARG A 215 -0.83 -13.74 7.55
C ARG A 215 -1.51 -14.26 6.27
N TYR A 216 -0.73 -14.53 5.23
CA TYR A 216 -1.25 -14.98 3.93
C TYR A 216 -1.73 -16.43 3.99
N GLN A 217 -1.02 -17.30 4.72
CA GLN A 217 -1.47 -18.68 4.96
C GLN A 217 -2.77 -18.74 5.79
N THR A 218 -2.95 -17.77 6.69
CA THR A 218 -4.19 -17.61 7.48
C THR A 218 -5.34 -17.11 6.58
N TRP A 219 -5.11 -16.09 5.77
CA TRP A 219 -6.08 -15.60 4.78
C TRP A 219 -6.44 -16.67 3.73
N PHE A 220 -5.48 -17.50 3.32
CA PHE A 220 -5.72 -18.66 2.44
C PHE A 220 -6.72 -19.63 3.07
N ASN A 221 -6.53 -20.02 4.35
CA ASN A 221 -7.46 -20.90 5.04
C ASN A 221 -8.87 -20.29 5.17
N GLN A 222 -8.96 -18.99 5.44
CA GLN A 222 -10.23 -18.27 5.53
C GLN A 222 -10.96 -18.24 4.17
N LEU A 223 -10.24 -17.86 3.10
CA LEU A 223 -10.76 -17.84 1.72
C LEU A 223 -11.23 -19.24 1.26
N GLN A 224 -10.44 -20.27 1.53
CA GLN A 224 -10.82 -21.65 1.19
C GLN A 224 -12.02 -22.15 2.01
N THR A 225 -12.14 -21.74 3.28
CA THR A 225 -13.31 -22.09 4.10
C THR A 225 -14.60 -21.47 3.52
N SER A 226 -14.56 -20.19 3.14
CA SER A 226 -15.70 -19.47 2.56
C SER A 226 -16.15 -20.06 1.22
N VAL A 227 -15.22 -20.33 0.31
CA VAL A 227 -15.57 -20.87 -1.02
C VAL A 227 -16.08 -22.31 -0.93
N LEU A 228 -15.48 -23.15 -0.07
CA LEU A 228 -15.84 -24.57 0.04
C LEU A 228 -17.20 -24.77 0.70
N LYS A 229 -17.49 -23.99 1.75
CA LYS A 229 -18.84 -23.90 2.32
C LYS A 229 -19.86 -23.74 1.21
N ARG A 230 -19.57 -22.86 0.24
CA ARG A 230 -20.57 -22.49 -0.76
C ARG A 230 -20.58 -23.26 -2.07
N PHE A 231 -19.48 -23.87 -2.50
CA PHE A 231 -19.56 -24.90 -3.54
C PHE A 231 -20.48 -26.07 -3.09
N GLY A 232 -20.72 -26.26 -1.78
CA GLY A 232 -21.66 -27.25 -1.25
C GLY A 232 -23.15 -26.88 -1.36
N GLU A 233 -23.49 -25.62 -1.60
CA GLU A 233 -24.87 -25.13 -1.50
C GLU A 233 -25.65 -25.18 -2.84
N PRO A 234 -27.00 -25.22 -2.83
CA PRO A 234 -27.81 -25.67 -3.98
C PRO A 234 -27.83 -24.79 -5.24
N VAL A 235 -27.61 -23.47 -5.16
CA VAL A 235 -27.57 -22.59 -6.36
C VAL A 235 -26.13 -22.16 -6.65
N PRO A 236 -25.70 -22.19 -7.93
CA PRO A 236 -24.32 -21.87 -8.32
C PRO A 236 -23.82 -20.43 -8.17
N MET A 237 -22.49 -20.27 -8.32
CA MET A 237 -21.83 -19.03 -8.73
C MET A 237 -22.26 -18.85 -10.18
N THR A 238 -22.54 -17.60 -10.59
CA THR A 238 -22.37 -17.23 -12.00
C THR A 238 -20.89 -17.36 -12.37
N ALA A 239 -20.55 -17.34 -13.66
CA ALA A 239 -19.17 -17.32 -14.15
C ALA A 239 -18.22 -16.43 -13.35
N GLN A 240 -18.78 -15.30 -12.92
CA GLN A 240 -18.06 -14.12 -12.56
C GLN A 240 -17.44 -14.21 -11.15
N GLN A 241 -18.08 -14.85 -10.18
CA GLN A 241 -17.51 -15.04 -8.84
C GLN A 241 -16.31 -15.93 -8.78
N VAL A 242 -16.21 -16.84 -9.74
CA VAL A 242 -15.02 -17.66 -9.85
C VAL A 242 -13.84 -16.77 -10.17
N ALA A 243 -14.03 -15.68 -10.94
CA ALA A 243 -12.99 -14.70 -11.23
C ALA A 243 -12.66 -13.79 -10.03
N ASP A 244 -13.63 -13.42 -9.18
CA ASP A 244 -13.37 -12.68 -7.94
C ASP A 244 -12.62 -13.53 -6.90
N TYR A 245 -13.07 -14.77 -6.70
CA TYR A 245 -12.33 -15.77 -5.94
C TYR A 245 -10.96 -16.07 -6.56
N GLU A 246 -10.83 -16.15 -7.91
CA GLU A 246 -9.55 -16.31 -8.61
C GLU A 246 -8.62 -15.13 -8.31
N SER A 247 -9.11 -13.89 -8.34
CA SER A 247 -8.33 -12.68 -8.01
C SER A 247 -7.82 -12.74 -6.58
N MET A 248 -8.70 -12.94 -5.59
CA MET A 248 -8.30 -13.03 -4.17
C MET A 248 -7.35 -14.21 -3.92
N LEU A 249 -7.59 -15.35 -4.56
CA LEU A 249 -6.73 -16.52 -4.45
C LEU A 249 -5.36 -16.24 -5.08
N GLN A 250 -5.30 -15.63 -6.27
CA GLN A 250 -4.05 -15.26 -6.94
C GLN A 250 -3.26 -14.26 -6.09
N GLU A 251 -3.90 -13.21 -5.55
CA GLU A 251 -3.26 -12.21 -4.68
C GLU A 251 -2.67 -12.84 -3.41
N VAL A 252 -3.44 -13.68 -2.71
CA VAL A 252 -2.96 -14.36 -1.48
C VAL A 252 -1.84 -15.35 -1.80
N ARG A 253 -1.94 -16.11 -2.90
CA ARG A 253 -0.91 -17.06 -3.35
C ARG A 253 0.36 -16.34 -3.80
N GLU A 254 0.24 -15.20 -4.48
CA GLU A 254 1.37 -14.39 -4.96
C GLU A 254 2.11 -13.72 -3.81
N ALA A 255 1.40 -13.16 -2.84
CA ALA A 255 2.01 -12.49 -1.71
C ALA A 255 2.78 -13.47 -0.80
N GLU A 256 2.23 -14.66 -0.54
CA GLU A 256 2.94 -15.74 0.16
C GLU A 256 4.14 -16.25 -0.65
N PHE A 257 4.02 -16.41 -1.98
CA PHE A 257 5.14 -16.83 -2.82
C PHE A 257 6.23 -15.77 -2.94
N THR A 258 5.88 -14.49 -2.92
CA THR A 258 6.82 -13.37 -2.84
C THR A 258 7.56 -13.38 -1.50
N GLU A 259 6.86 -13.62 -0.39
CA GLU A 259 7.47 -13.77 0.93
C GLU A 259 8.42 -14.98 0.99
N TRP A 260 8.06 -16.09 0.33
CA TRP A 260 8.90 -17.29 0.15
C TRP A 260 10.16 -17.02 -0.68
N MET A 261 10.01 -16.42 -1.87
CA MET A 261 11.13 -16.09 -2.76
C MET A 261 12.09 -15.06 -2.14
N SER A 262 11.63 -14.22 -1.20
CA SER A 262 12.50 -13.33 -0.41
C SER A 262 13.40 -14.04 0.61
N LYS A 263 13.06 -15.29 0.98
CA LYS A 263 13.77 -16.09 2.00
C LYS A 263 14.81 -17.03 1.40
N LEU A 264 14.58 -17.56 0.20
CA LEU A 264 15.52 -18.49 -0.45
C LEU A 264 16.94 -17.92 -0.68
N PRO A 265 17.14 -16.64 -1.08
CA PRO A 265 18.47 -16.05 -1.24
C PRO A 265 19.31 -15.98 0.04
N GLN A 266 18.70 -16.14 1.21
CA GLN A 266 19.39 -16.04 2.50
C GLN A 266 20.29 -17.27 2.77
N TRP A 267 20.07 -18.40 2.10
CA TRP A 267 20.82 -19.64 2.32
C TRP A 267 22.00 -19.81 1.36
N ALA A 268 23.03 -20.55 1.77
CA ALA A 268 24.22 -20.77 0.94
C ALA A 268 23.95 -21.72 -0.24
N ALA A 269 23.05 -22.69 -0.07
CA ALA A 269 22.61 -23.61 -1.11
C ALA A 269 21.21 -24.19 -0.80
N ILE A 270 20.49 -24.66 -1.82
CA ILE A 270 19.18 -25.31 -1.66
C ILE A 270 19.33 -26.81 -1.96
N VAL A 271 18.82 -27.66 -1.06
CA VAL A 271 18.93 -29.13 -1.18
C VAL A 271 17.58 -29.76 -1.51
N ASN A 272 17.58 -30.65 -2.51
CA ASN A 272 16.42 -31.42 -2.96
C ASN A 272 16.62 -32.92 -2.70
N LEU A 273 15.99 -33.44 -1.64
CA LEU A 273 16.15 -34.83 -1.17
C LEU A 273 15.29 -35.86 -1.95
N PRO A 274 15.67 -37.16 -1.95
CA PRO A 274 14.93 -38.27 -2.57
C PRO A 274 13.42 -38.26 -2.32
N SER A 275 12.62 -38.60 -3.33
CA SER A 275 11.24 -38.12 -3.45
C SER A 275 10.29 -39.11 -4.13
N LEU A 276 8.99 -39.01 -3.81
CA LEU A 276 7.90 -39.64 -4.55
C LEU A 276 7.68 -38.99 -5.93
N ALA A 277 7.95 -37.69 -6.05
CA ALA A 277 8.11 -37.05 -7.35
C ALA A 277 9.48 -37.45 -7.92
N LYS A 278 9.49 -38.38 -8.89
CA LYS A 278 10.70 -38.91 -9.54
C LYS A 278 11.17 -38.00 -10.69
N PHE A 279 11.27 -36.71 -10.39
CA PHE A 279 11.71 -35.64 -11.31
C PHE A 279 12.15 -34.41 -10.51
N TYR A 280 12.76 -33.43 -11.17
CA TYR A 280 13.13 -32.15 -10.58
C TYR A 280 11.89 -31.26 -10.38
N GLY A 281 11.30 -31.34 -9.19
CA GLY A 281 10.17 -30.49 -8.77
C GLY A 281 10.58 -29.06 -8.38
N GLY A 282 9.57 -28.23 -8.08
CA GLY A 282 9.66 -26.76 -7.95
C GLY A 282 10.88 -26.24 -7.17
N ARG A 283 11.21 -26.84 -6.01
CA ARG A 283 12.38 -26.48 -5.17
C ARG A 283 13.70 -26.30 -5.95
N VAL A 284 13.93 -27.09 -7.00
CA VAL A 284 15.12 -26.95 -7.86
C VAL A 284 15.07 -25.60 -8.59
N TYR A 285 13.96 -25.32 -9.27
CA TYR A 285 13.75 -24.14 -10.11
C TYR A 285 13.56 -22.87 -9.29
N GLU A 286 12.91 -22.95 -8.14
CA GLU A 286 12.75 -21.87 -7.16
C GLU A 286 14.12 -21.47 -6.54
N GLY A 287 14.97 -22.45 -6.20
CA GLY A 287 16.31 -22.18 -5.72
C GLY A 287 17.23 -21.57 -6.79
N MET A 288 17.11 -22.03 -8.05
CA MET A 288 17.79 -21.41 -9.20
C MET A 288 17.27 -19.99 -9.41
N ALA A 289 15.97 -19.75 -9.33
CA ALA A 289 15.36 -18.42 -9.43
C ALA A 289 15.89 -17.48 -8.34
N ALA A 290 16.06 -17.97 -7.12
CA ALA A 290 16.72 -17.29 -5.99
C ALA A 290 18.26 -17.16 -6.11
N GLY A 291 18.85 -17.58 -7.24
CA GLY A 291 20.27 -17.45 -7.51
C GLY A 291 21.14 -18.23 -6.53
N ARG A 292 20.69 -19.41 -6.09
CA ARG A 292 21.41 -20.34 -5.20
C ARG A 292 21.91 -21.56 -5.99
N PRO A 293 23.05 -22.16 -5.64
CA PRO A 293 23.42 -23.47 -6.16
C PRO A 293 22.47 -24.54 -5.63
N ILE A 294 22.15 -25.53 -6.48
CA ILE A 294 21.24 -26.64 -6.15
C ILE A 294 22.02 -27.93 -5.95
N LEU A 295 21.73 -28.61 -4.85
CA LEU A 295 22.14 -29.99 -4.62
C LEU A 295 20.91 -30.89 -4.79
N THR A 296 20.96 -31.80 -5.76
CA THR A 296 19.91 -32.78 -6.02
C THR A 296 20.53 -34.15 -6.27
N TYR A 297 19.79 -35.12 -6.80
CA TYR A 297 20.25 -36.49 -7.05
C TYR A 297 19.83 -36.91 -8.46
N PRO A 298 20.57 -37.79 -9.15
CA PRO A 298 20.11 -38.37 -10.40
C PRO A 298 18.91 -39.27 -10.09
N VAL A 299 17.79 -39.07 -10.79
CA VAL A 299 16.62 -39.92 -10.60
C VAL A 299 16.79 -41.20 -11.43
N ALA A 300 16.70 -42.36 -10.79
CA ALA A 300 16.88 -43.66 -11.45
C ALA A 300 15.88 -43.84 -12.62
N ASP A 301 16.41 -44.31 -13.75
CA ASP A 301 15.71 -44.54 -15.02
C ASP A 301 15.07 -43.30 -15.69
N ARG A 302 15.45 -42.07 -15.30
CA ARG A 302 14.93 -40.81 -15.91
C ARG A 302 16.04 -40.00 -16.64
N PRO A 303 16.47 -40.41 -17.84
CA PRO A 303 17.58 -39.77 -18.56
C PRO A 303 17.32 -38.33 -19.03
N LEU A 304 16.11 -37.98 -19.49
CA LEU A 304 15.81 -36.62 -19.95
C LEU A 304 15.77 -35.62 -18.79
N ASN A 305 15.15 -35.98 -17.67
CA ASN A 305 15.17 -35.19 -16.44
C ASN A 305 16.60 -34.92 -15.96
N ASN A 306 17.42 -35.98 -15.89
CA ASN A 306 18.81 -35.87 -15.47
C ASN A 306 19.71 -35.15 -16.50
N SER A 307 19.18 -34.80 -17.68
CA SER A 307 19.87 -34.05 -18.73
C SER A 307 19.38 -32.60 -18.90
N LEU A 308 18.37 -32.17 -18.12
CA LEU A 308 17.86 -30.78 -18.11
C LEU A 308 18.96 -29.78 -17.72
N PHE A 309 19.74 -30.15 -16.70
CA PHE A 309 20.77 -29.31 -16.11
C PHE A 309 22.10 -30.06 -16.14
N VAL A 310 23.16 -29.37 -16.55
CA VAL A 310 24.50 -29.95 -16.65
C VAL A 310 25.12 -30.09 -15.26
N GLU A 311 25.56 -31.30 -14.92
CA GLU A 311 26.26 -31.59 -13.66
C GLU A 311 27.58 -30.80 -13.54
N GLU A 312 27.90 -30.33 -12.34
CA GLU A 312 29.01 -29.42 -11.97
C GLU A 312 28.97 -28.00 -12.60
N GLU A 313 28.15 -27.77 -13.64
CA GLU A 313 27.95 -26.46 -14.27
C GLU A 313 26.64 -25.78 -13.87
N GLU A 314 25.54 -26.51 -13.64
CA GLU A 314 24.19 -25.96 -13.39
C GLU A 314 23.50 -26.61 -12.17
N ILE A 315 23.85 -27.86 -11.84
CA ILE A 315 23.47 -28.56 -10.60
C ILE A 315 24.66 -29.33 -10.02
N LEU A 316 24.52 -29.84 -8.79
CA LEU A 316 25.38 -30.90 -8.25
C LEU A 316 24.54 -32.08 -7.76
N CYS A 317 25.01 -33.28 -8.06
CA CYS A 317 24.30 -34.55 -7.84
C CYS A 317 24.96 -35.38 -6.73
N PHE A 318 24.16 -35.79 -5.76
CA PHE A 318 24.54 -36.80 -4.76
C PHE A 318 23.82 -38.15 -5.02
N SER A 319 24.37 -39.22 -4.44
CA SER A 319 23.79 -40.57 -4.55
C SER A 319 22.60 -40.73 -3.58
N PRO A 320 21.40 -41.12 -4.06
CA PRO A 320 20.19 -41.21 -3.24
C PRO A 320 20.25 -42.30 -2.16
N ASP A 321 21.24 -43.20 -2.22
CA ASP A 321 21.48 -44.27 -1.24
C ASP A 321 22.61 -43.96 -0.24
N ASN A 322 23.31 -42.82 -0.38
CA ASN A 322 24.51 -42.53 0.40
C ASN A 322 24.52 -41.10 0.99
N VAL A 323 24.25 -41.00 2.28
CA VAL A 323 24.26 -39.75 3.08
C VAL A 323 25.60 -39.00 3.00
N ASP A 324 26.74 -39.71 2.94
CA ASP A 324 28.07 -39.10 2.86
C ASP A 324 28.34 -38.45 1.50
N SER A 325 27.63 -38.85 0.44
CA SER A 325 27.75 -38.21 -0.87
C SER A 325 27.11 -36.81 -0.88
N LEU A 326 25.95 -36.63 -0.22
CA LEU A 326 25.38 -35.29 -0.02
C LEU A 326 26.28 -34.45 0.88
N TYR A 327 26.88 -35.03 1.91
CA TYR A 327 27.85 -34.33 2.74
C TYR A 327 29.05 -33.83 1.92
N ALA A 328 29.58 -34.64 0.99
CA ALA A 328 30.65 -34.21 0.08
C ALA A 328 30.22 -33.11 -0.90
N CYS A 329 29.01 -33.18 -1.46
CA CYS A 329 28.46 -32.11 -2.31
C CYS A 329 28.25 -30.80 -1.52
N LEU A 330 27.79 -30.89 -0.27
CA LEU A 330 27.64 -29.75 0.64
C LEU A 330 29.00 -29.10 0.93
N ASP A 331 29.99 -29.89 1.36
CA ASP A 331 31.33 -29.39 1.65
C ASP A 331 31.95 -28.66 0.44
N ARG A 332 31.84 -29.25 -0.76
CA ARG A 332 32.29 -28.61 -2.02
C ARG A 332 31.62 -27.25 -2.25
N VAL A 333 30.30 -27.14 -2.13
CA VAL A 333 29.56 -25.91 -2.45
C VAL A 333 29.74 -24.82 -1.39
N LEU A 334 29.87 -25.20 -0.12
CA LEU A 334 30.02 -24.26 0.99
C LEU A 334 31.46 -23.72 1.09
N ASN A 335 32.46 -24.53 0.72
CA ASN A 335 33.87 -24.12 0.72
C ASN A 335 34.31 -23.45 -0.60
N ASP A 336 33.88 -23.94 -1.78
CA ASP A 336 34.22 -23.33 -3.07
C ASP A 336 33.19 -22.28 -3.52
N ARG A 337 33.44 -21.03 -3.11
CA ARG A 337 32.67 -19.86 -3.54
C ARG A 337 32.70 -19.60 -5.05
N SER A 338 33.71 -20.09 -5.78
CA SER A 338 33.81 -19.93 -7.23
C SER A 338 32.86 -20.88 -7.95
N LEU A 339 32.93 -22.17 -7.58
CA LEU A 339 31.99 -23.22 -8.04
C LEU A 339 30.54 -22.85 -7.70
N SER A 340 30.28 -22.45 -6.45
CA SER A 340 28.96 -22.01 -5.97
C SER A 340 28.37 -20.87 -6.81
N ARG A 341 29.13 -19.79 -7.04
CA ARG A 341 28.70 -18.65 -7.88
C ARG A 341 28.51 -19.05 -9.34
N ARG A 342 29.40 -19.88 -9.89
CA ARG A 342 29.34 -20.37 -11.27
C ARG A 342 28.06 -21.19 -11.50
N ILE A 343 27.79 -22.18 -10.66
CA ILE A 343 26.59 -23.02 -10.72
C ILE A 343 25.33 -22.16 -10.63
N ALA A 344 25.23 -21.28 -9.62
CA ALA A 344 24.07 -20.42 -9.46
C ALA A 344 23.82 -19.50 -10.67
N ALA A 345 24.88 -18.88 -11.22
CA ALA A 345 24.76 -17.97 -12.36
C ALA A 345 24.46 -18.72 -13.68
N ASN A 346 25.05 -19.91 -13.88
CA ASN A 346 24.77 -20.77 -15.03
C ASN A 346 23.32 -21.26 -15.00
N ALA A 347 22.88 -21.79 -13.86
CA ALA A 347 21.51 -22.24 -13.66
C ALA A 347 20.50 -21.11 -13.85
N GLN A 348 20.77 -19.89 -13.35
CA GLN A 348 19.94 -18.72 -13.63
C GLN A 348 19.84 -18.39 -15.13
N ARG A 349 20.93 -18.50 -15.90
CA ARG A 349 20.88 -18.34 -17.37
C ARG A 349 20.10 -19.46 -18.03
N LYS A 350 20.23 -20.71 -17.57
CA LYS A 350 19.47 -21.87 -18.07
C LYS A 350 17.96 -21.69 -17.83
N ILE A 351 17.51 -21.34 -16.62
CA ILE A 351 16.08 -21.12 -16.36
C ILE A 351 15.52 -19.91 -17.11
N ARG A 352 16.25 -18.77 -17.21
CA ARG A 352 15.79 -17.62 -18.03
C ARG A 352 15.66 -17.97 -19.50
N ARG A 353 16.56 -18.80 -20.04
CA ARG A 353 16.57 -19.16 -21.47
C ARG A 353 15.59 -20.29 -21.83
N TYR A 354 15.16 -21.12 -20.88
CA TYR A 354 14.36 -22.33 -21.17
C TYR A 354 13.17 -22.59 -20.24
N HIS A 355 13.23 -22.23 -18.95
CA HIS A 355 12.27 -22.69 -17.93
C HIS A 355 11.47 -21.55 -17.27
N THR A 356 11.33 -20.42 -17.95
CA THR A 356 10.33 -19.40 -17.56
C THR A 356 8.93 -19.90 -17.88
N SER A 357 7.92 -19.56 -17.05
CA SER A 357 6.52 -19.91 -17.33
C SER A 357 6.06 -19.41 -18.71
N GLU A 358 6.51 -18.20 -19.04
CA GLU A 358 6.24 -17.47 -20.27
C GLU A 358 6.76 -18.24 -21.50
N LYS A 359 8.01 -18.75 -21.47
CA LYS A 359 8.55 -19.59 -22.54
C LYS A 359 7.90 -20.97 -22.56
N ARG A 360 7.80 -21.65 -21.41
CA ARG A 360 7.31 -23.03 -21.32
C ARG A 360 5.88 -23.20 -21.81
N LEU A 361 4.97 -22.27 -21.50
CA LEU A 361 3.61 -22.34 -22.00
C LEU A 361 3.49 -21.93 -23.47
N ALA A 362 4.29 -20.97 -23.95
CA ALA A 362 4.36 -20.65 -25.37
C ALA A 362 4.82 -21.87 -26.21
N GLU A 363 5.73 -22.70 -25.67
CA GLU A 363 6.18 -23.93 -26.32
C GLU A 363 5.16 -25.07 -26.23
N THR A 364 4.52 -25.29 -25.07
CA THR A 364 3.45 -26.30 -24.95
C THR A 364 2.28 -25.98 -25.89
N LEU A 365 1.94 -24.70 -26.11
CA LEU A 365 0.94 -24.30 -27.09
C LEU A 365 1.38 -24.60 -28.54
N ARG A 366 2.65 -24.35 -28.90
CA ARG A 366 3.17 -24.77 -30.23
C ARG A 366 3.12 -26.29 -30.39
N TRP A 367 3.48 -27.06 -29.38
CA TRP A 367 3.39 -28.52 -29.40
C TRP A 367 1.94 -29.03 -29.58
N ILE A 368 0.96 -28.45 -28.88
CA ILE A 368 -0.46 -28.77 -29.05
C ILE A 368 -0.91 -28.51 -30.50
N GLU A 369 -0.57 -27.33 -31.04
CA GLU A 369 -0.96 -26.87 -32.38
C GLU A 369 -0.30 -27.63 -33.53
N SER A 370 0.99 -27.97 -33.42
CA SER A 370 1.81 -28.43 -34.57
C SER A 370 2.62 -29.71 -34.34
N GLY A 371 2.73 -30.20 -33.09
CA GLY A 371 3.64 -31.28 -32.72
C GLY A 371 5.11 -30.87 -32.62
N GLU A 372 5.44 -29.58 -32.81
CA GLU A 372 6.77 -29.01 -32.54
C GLU A 372 7.19 -29.34 -31.10
N GLN A 373 8.32 -30.03 -30.92
CA GLN A 373 8.81 -30.39 -29.60
C GLN A 373 9.35 -29.14 -28.88
N PRO A 374 8.99 -28.90 -27.60
CA PRO A 374 9.56 -27.79 -26.83
C PRO A 374 11.08 -27.86 -26.71
N ASP A 375 11.72 -26.71 -26.57
CA ASP A 375 13.16 -26.63 -26.40
C ASP A 375 13.52 -26.56 -24.91
N TYR A 376 14.15 -27.62 -24.43
CA TYR A 376 14.56 -27.81 -23.03
C TYR A 376 16.00 -27.38 -22.75
N GLY A 377 16.78 -27.00 -23.77
CA GLY A 377 18.22 -26.76 -23.62
C GLY A 377 19.04 -28.00 -23.24
N ILE A 378 18.49 -29.21 -23.45
CA ILE A 378 19.17 -30.48 -23.20
C ILE A 378 20.37 -30.61 -24.14
N GLY A 379 21.55 -30.86 -23.57
CA GLY A 379 22.81 -30.94 -24.32
C GLY A 379 23.43 -29.60 -24.70
N GLU A 380 22.77 -28.46 -24.46
CA GLU A 380 23.42 -27.15 -24.56
C GLU A 380 24.24 -26.88 -23.30
N SER A 381 25.57 -27.02 -23.42
CA SER A 381 26.53 -26.43 -22.49
C SER A 381 26.66 -24.93 -22.76
N LEU A 382 26.37 -24.10 -21.74
CA LEU A 382 26.62 -22.66 -21.79
C LEU A 382 28.13 -22.39 -21.71
N GLU A 383 28.84 -22.46 -22.85
CA GLU A 383 30.30 -22.27 -22.88
C GLU A 383 30.72 -20.95 -22.18
N PRO A 384 31.74 -20.99 -21.28
CA PRO A 384 32.35 -19.78 -20.77
C PRO A 384 33.13 -19.11 -21.91
N GLN A 385 32.61 -18.00 -22.45
CA GLN A 385 33.22 -17.34 -23.62
C GLN A 385 34.66 -16.91 -23.34
N GLY A 386 35.60 -17.71 -23.86
CA GLY A 386 37.03 -17.59 -23.62
C GLY A 386 37.66 -16.39 -24.33
N THR A 387 38.56 -15.72 -23.62
CA THR A 387 39.44 -14.65 -24.10
C THR A 387 40.09 -14.96 -25.46
N THR A 388 39.58 -14.40 -26.56
CA THR A 388 40.31 -14.30 -27.84
C THR A 388 40.05 -12.98 -28.59
N LEU A 389 41.12 -12.20 -28.71
CA LEU A 389 41.36 -11.12 -29.66
C LEU A 389 42.78 -11.35 -30.23
N PRO A 390 43.19 -10.76 -31.37
CA PRO A 390 42.44 -9.94 -32.33
C PRO A 390 42.61 -10.38 -33.81
N ILE A 391 41.89 -9.72 -34.72
CA ILE A 391 42.48 -9.28 -36.00
C ILE A 391 42.22 -7.77 -36.14
N ALA A 392 43.25 -7.01 -36.48
CA ALA A 392 43.25 -5.55 -36.32
C ALA A 392 42.50 -4.80 -37.44
N ARG A 393 41.79 -3.74 -37.03
CA ARG A 393 41.67 -2.49 -37.82
C ARG A 393 42.30 -1.35 -37.01
N ARG A 394 42.79 -0.32 -37.71
CA ARG A 394 43.58 0.76 -37.10
C ARG A 394 42.78 1.50 -36.03
N ILE A 395 43.41 1.71 -34.88
CA ILE A 395 42.99 2.69 -33.89
C ILE A 395 43.61 4.03 -34.30
N ASP A 396 42.77 4.96 -34.75
CA ASP A 396 43.14 6.38 -34.68
C ASP A 396 43.07 6.80 -33.20
N ARG A 397 44.06 7.56 -32.73
CA ARG A 397 44.14 7.97 -31.31
C ARG A 397 43.04 9.00 -31.00
N VAL A 398 41.91 8.53 -30.49
CA VAL A 398 40.88 9.38 -29.88
C VAL A 398 41.43 9.92 -28.56
N GLU A 399 41.38 11.24 -28.36
CA GLU A 399 41.73 11.86 -27.08
C GLU A 399 40.61 11.68 -26.04
N PRO A 400 40.94 11.47 -24.75
CA PRO A 400 39.95 11.21 -23.71
C PRO A 400 39.03 12.43 -23.48
N LYS A 401 37.71 12.20 -23.45
CA LYS A 401 36.70 13.26 -23.28
C LYS A 401 36.36 13.57 -21.82
N THR A 402 36.75 12.69 -20.90
CA THR A 402 36.46 12.79 -19.47
C THR A 402 37.74 12.67 -18.66
N THR A 403 37.85 13.44 -17.57
CA THR A 403 38.84 13.23 -16.51
C THR A 403 38.13 12.74 -15.24
N ALA A 404 38.50 11.57 -14.74
CA ALA A 404 38.11 11.13 -13.40
C ALA A 404 39.12 11.72 -12.39
N PHE A 405 38.63 12.52 -11.45
CA PHE A 405 39.43 13.03 -10.34
C PHE A 405 39.15 12.23 -9.09
N VAL A 406 40.19 11.61 -8.52
CA VAL A 406 40.12 10.99 -7.19
C VAL A 406 40.57 12.00 -6.14
N LEU A 407 39.66 12.38 -5.25
CA LEU A 407 39.96 13.20 -4.07
C LEU A 407 40.44 12.27 -2.95
N THR A 408 41.64 12.50 -2.39
CA THR A 408 42.23 11.58 -1.41
C THR A 408 43.14 12.25 -0.38
N VAL A 409 43.03 11.84 0.88
CA VAL A 409 43.97 12.11 1.98
C VAL A 409 44.70 10.84 2.45
N ASP A 410 44.85 9.87 1.54
CA ASP A 410 45.47 8.56 1.77
C ASP A 410 44.69 7.67 2.78
N ASP A 411 43.36 7.63 2.68
CA ASP A 411 42.51 6.70 3.46
C ASP A 411 42.72 5.24 3.02
N PRO A 412 42.61 4.24 3.94
CA PRO A 412 42.69 2.82 3.60
C PRO A 412 41.74 2.31 2.50
N ALA A 413 40.65 3.02 2.17
CA ALA A 413 39.77 2.68 1.05
C ALA A 413 40.35 3.04 -0.33
N PHE A 414 41.27 4.01 -0.42
CA PHE A 414 41.83 4.53 -1.67
C PHE A 414 42.36 3.46 -2.65
N PRO A 415 43.09 2.40 -2.23
CA PRO A 415 43.56 1.36 -3.15
C PRO A 415 42.43 0.62 -3.85
N SER A 416 41.30 0.42 -3.17
CA SER A 416 40.11 -0.27 -3.70
C SER A 416 39.33 0.63 -4.67
N CYS A 417 39.19 1.92 -4.34
CA CYS A 417 38.67 2.95 -5.25
C CYS A 417 39.50 3.03 -6.54
N LYS A 418 40.84 3.12 -6.40
CA LYS A 418 41.75 3.14 -7.55
C LYS A 418 41.67 1.85 -8.38
N ALA A 419 41.60 0.68 -7.77
CA ALA A 419 41.47 -0.59 -8.49
C ALA A 419 40.16 -0.67 -9.31
N ALA A 420 39.05 -0.14 -8.78
CA ALA A 420 37.78 -0.05 -9.51
C ALA A 420 37.82 0.93 -10.70
N LEU A 421 38.64 1.97 -10.62
CA LEU A 421 38.92 2.90 -11.72
C LEU A 421 39.89 2.31 -12.75
N ASP A 422 40.93 1.60 -12.31
CA ASP A 422 41.86 0.88 -13.19
C ASP A 422 41.17 -0.26 -13.98
N ALA A 423 40.07 -0.80 -13.44
CA ALA A 423 39.28 -1.88 -14.04
C ALA A 423 38.07 -1.42 -14.90
N GLN A 424 37.94 -0.12 -15.17
CA GLN A 424 36.85 0.41 -16.00
C GLN A 424 36.92 -0.10 -17.46
N GLN A 425 35.74 -0.23 -18.05
CA GLN A 425 35.53 -0.78 -19.39
C GLN A 425 34.93 0.28 -20.34
N GLY A 426 35.11 0.08 -21.64
CA GLY A 426 34.55 0.96 -22.67
C GLY A 426 35.43 2.15 -23.03
N THR A 427 35.12 3.35 -22.53
CA THR A 427 35.75 4.61 -22.98
C THR A 427 37.12 4.85 -22.35
N THR A 428 38.03 5.48 -23.09
CA THR A 428 39.32 5.94 -22.56
C THR A 428 39.15 7.32 -21.90
N PHE A 429 39.44 7.40 -20.60
CA PHE A 429 39.40 8.62 -19.80
C PHE A 429 40.78 8.94 -19.21
N LYS A 430 40.96 10.16 -18.73
CA LYS A 430 42.15 10.58 -17.98
C LYS A 430 41.91 10.33 -16.48
N LEU A 431 42.85 9.70 -15.78
CA LEU A 431 42.82 9.58 -14.32
C LEU A 431 43.76 10.62 -13.69
N GLU A 432 43.23 11.48 -12.82
CA GLU A 432 44.02 12.39 -11.99
C GLU A 432 43.71 12.19 -10.51
N ILE A 433 44.72 12.37 -9.65
CA ILE A 433 44.61 12.17 -8.21
C ILE A 433 44.94 13.49 -7.50
N ILE A 434 43.94 14.08 -6.85
CA ILE A 434 44.08 15.31 -6.05
C ILE A 434 44.34 14.88 -4.61
N ARG A 435 45.63 14.67 -4.33
CA ARG A 435 46.14 14.12 -3.08
C ARG A 435 46.49 15.20 -2.06
N ASN A 436 46.04 15.03 -0.82
CA ASN A 436 46.37 15.84 0.36
C ASN A 436 46.09 17.36 0.25
N VAL A 437 45.16 17.75 -0.62
CA VAL A 437 44.60 19.11 -0.71
C VAL A 437 43.39 19.23 0.23
N CYS A 438 43.40 20.21 1.14
CA CYS A 438 42.27 20.51 2.03
C CYS A 438 42.19 22.03 2.30
N PRO A 439 41.03 22.61 2.68
CA PRO A 439 39.74 21.95 2.95
C PRO A 439 39.09 21.35 1.70
N PHE A 440 37.99 20.60 1.87
CA PHE A 440 37.31 19.92 0.74
C PHE A 440 37.04 20.85 -0.46
N ASN A 441 36.60 22.09 -0.20
CA ASN A 441 36.32 23.06 -1.25
C ASN A 441 37.56 23.37 -2.13
N ALA A 442 38.77 23.36 -1.56
CA ALA A 442 40.01 23.56 -2.31
C ALA A 442 40.41 22.33 -3.15
N ALA A 443 40.08 21.11 -2.69
CA ALA A 443 40.25 19.89 -3.47
C ALA A 443 39.27 19.85 -4.66
N ALA A 444 38.01 20.21 -4.41
CA ALA A 444 36.98 20.27 -5.43
C ALA A 444 37.21 21.40 -6.45
N GLN A 445 37.67 22.58 -6.01
CA GLN A 445 38.11 23.66 -6.91
C GLN A 445 39.28 23.21 -7.79
N ALA A 446 40.24 22.43 -7.25
CA ALA A 446 41.35 21.91 -8.03
C ALA A 446 40.92 20.95 -9.16
N MET A 447 39.74 20.31 -9.08
CA MET A 447 39.14 19.60 -10.22
C MET A 447 38.78 20.58 -11.33
N ILE A 448 38.03 21.63 -11.00
CA ILE A 448 37.61 22.69 -11.94
C ILE A 448 38.84 23.31 -12.60
N ASP A 449 39.85 23.68 -11.83
CA ASP A 449 41.03 24.39 -12.31
C ASP A 449 41.86 23.51 -13.27
N ARG A 450 42.16 22.27 -12.87
CA ARG A 450 43.03 21.33 -13.62
C ARG A 450 42.34 20.67 -14.81
N CYS A 451 41.00 20.58 -14.81
CA CYS A 451 40.29 19.93 -15.89
C CYS A 451 40.53 20.64 -17.23
N THR A 452 40.99 19.84 -18.20
CA THR A 452 41.23 20.21 -19.61
C THR A 452 40.29 19.46 -20.57
N THR A 453 39.55 18.46 -20.08
CA THR A 453 38.61 17.65 -20.86
C THR A 453 37.19 18.25 -20.85
N PRO A 454 36.34 17.98 -21.86
CA PRO A 454 34.95 18.43 -21.90
C PRO A 454 34.13 18.11 -20.64
N TYR A 455 34.37 16.96 -20.02
CA TYR A 455 33.72 16.52 -18.79
C TYR A 455 34.72 16.15 -17.69
N PHE A 456 34.26 16.14 -16.45
CA PHE A 456 34.97 15.48 -15.35
C PHE A 456 34.03 14.78 -14.37
N ILE A 457 34.53 13.73 -13.72
CA ILE A 457 33.82 12.98 -12.67
C ILE A 457 34.54 13.23 -11.35
N GLN A 458 33.79 13.57 -10.30
CA GLN A 458 34.29 13.54 -8.92
C GLN A 458 34.15 12.11 -8.39
N VAL A 459 35.25 11.54 -7.89
CA VAL A 459 35.27 10.27 -7.17
C VAL A 459 35.98 10.49 -5.85
N ASP A 460 35.32 10.17 -4.75
CA ASP A 460 35.93 10.22 -3.42
C ASP A 460 36.57 8.85 -3.09
N GLU A 461 37.56 8.83 -2.20
CA GLU A 461 38.43 7.66 -2.00
C GLU A 461 37.76 6.41 -1.40
N ASP A 462 36.53 6.51 -0.91
CA ASP A 462 35.73 5.39 -0.38
C ASP A 462 34.65 4.85 -1.34
N MET A 463 34.58 5.41 -2.56
CA MET A 463 33.69 4.97 -3.64
C MET A 463 34.28 3.79 -4.42
N ILE A 464 33.47 2.78 -4.73
CA ILE A 464 33.81 1.69 -5.67
C ILE A 464 32.80 1.72 -6.81
N LEU A 465 33.21 2.18 -7.98
CA LEU A 465 32.34 2.32 -9.16
C LEU A 465 32.11 0.98 -9.88
N GLU A 466 30.97 0.87 -10.56
CA GLU A 466 30.66 -0.25 -11.45
C GLU A 466 31.59 -0.26 -12.69
N PRO A 467 31.87 -1.43 -13.31
CA PRO A 467 32.88 -1.53 -14.38
C PRO A 467 32.62 -0.67 -15.62
N ASP A 468 31.39 -0.25 -15.88
CA ASP A 468 30.98 0.61 -17.00
C ASP A 468 30.53 2.02 -16.55
N ALA A 469 30.75 2.39 -15.29
CA ALA A 469 30.30 3.66 -14.73
C ALA A 469 30.83 4.88 -15.51
N VAL A 470 32.12 4.93 -15.83
CA VAL A 470 32.70 6.09 -16.53
C VAL A 470 32.12 6.24 -17.95
N VAL A 471 31.92 5.14 -18.69
CA VAL A 471 31.39 5.19 -20.06
C VAL A 471 29.89 5.48 -20.09
N THR A 472 29.10 4.98 -19.13
CA THR A 472 27.67 5.28 -19.03
C THR A 472 27.44 6.72 -18.57
N MET A 473 28.20 7.22 -17.59
CA MET A 473 28.13 8.61 -17.13
C MET A 473 28.58 9.61 -18.21
N GLU A 474 29.66 9.33 -18.95
CA GLU A 474 30.06 10.15 -20.12
C GLU A 474 28.96 10.19 -21.18
N SER A 475 28.35 9.04 -21.49
CA SER A 475 27.27 8.94 -22.47
C SER A 475 26.04 9.76 -22.06
N ALA A 476 25.65 9.72 -20.78
CA ALA A 476 24.57 10.54 -20.24
C ALA A 476 24.87 12.05 -20.33
N MET A 477 26.06 12.50 -19.91
CA MET A 477 26.45 13.92 -19.97
C MET A 477 26.61 14.45 -21.41
N ALA A 478 26.99 13.58 -22.35
CA ALA A 478 27.00 13.89 -23.78
C ALA A 478 25.58 14.03 -24.36
N ALA A 479 24.65 13.16 -23.96
CA ALA A 479 23.25 13.20 -24.38
C ALA A 479 22.43 14.32 -23.71
N ALA A 480 22.81 14.76 -22.50
CA ALA A 480 22.08 15.78 -21.75
C ALA A 480 22.09 17.17 -22.43
N PRO A 481 21.06 18.01 -22.20
CA PRO A 481 21.01 19.41 -22.63
C PRO A 481 22.29 20.22 -22.36
N ASP A 482 22.52 21.25 -23.17
CA ASP A 482 23.71 22.09 -23.04
C ASP A 482 23.70 23.00 -21.81
N ASP A 483 22.54 23.31 -21.22
CA ASP A 483 22.37 24.05 -19.96
C ASP A 483 22.53 23.16 -18.71
N VAL A 484 22.56 21.83 -18.86
CA VAL A 484 22.88 20.91 -17.74
C VAL A 484 24.37 20.96 -17.45
N GLY A 485 24.72 21.39 -16.24
CA GLY A 485 26.09 21.47 -15.72
C GLY A 485 26.52 20.26 -14.90
N MET A 486 25.59 19.52 -14.29
CA MET A 486 25.87 18.36 -13.44
C MET A 486 24.80 17.27 -13.60
N ILE A 487 25.22 16.01 -13.61
CA ILE A 487 24.33 14.86 -13.37
C ILE A 487 24.86 14.13 -12.13
N CYS A 488 23.97 13.98 -11.14
CA CYS A 488 24.21 13.20 -9.93
C CYS A 488 23.63 11.79 -10.13
N PHE A 489 24.44 10.76 -9.86
CA PHE A 489 24.03 9.36 -9.88
C PHE A 489 23.96 8.83 -8.45
N HIS A 490 23.27 7.70 -8.27
CA HIS A 490 23.22 7.04 -6.98
C HIS A 490 24.46 6.15 -6.75
N LEU A 491 24.82 5.97 -5.49
CA LEU A 491 25.67 4.88 -5.03
C LEU A 491 24.88 4.07 -4.00
N PHE A 492 25.08 2.76 -3.93
CA PHE A 492 24.54 1.96 -2.83
C PHE A 492 25.42 2.17 -1.59
N ASP A 493 24.83 2.65 -0.51
CA ASP A 493 25.56 2.89 0.75
C ASP A 493 25.50 1.64 1.64
N ASP A 494 26.67 1.03 1.87
CA ASP A 494 26.78 -0.25 2.59
C ASP A 494 26.50 -0.13 4.11
N ASP A 495 26.51 1.08 4.67
CA ASP A 495 26.24 1.38 6.08
C ASP A 495 24.75 1.67 6.35
N ARG A 496 24.07 2.29 5.38
CA ARG A 496 22.63 2.63 5.45
C ARG A 496 21.73 1.60 4.75
N GLY A 497 22.30 0.73 3.91
CA GLY A 497 21.60 -0.34 3.20
C GLY A 497 20.63 0.17 2.13
N MET A 498 20.93 1.31 1.50
CA MET A 498 20.06 1.98 0.54
C MET A 498 20.84 2.81 -0.49
N PRO A 499 20.26 3.11 -1.67
CA PRO A 499 20.80 4.12 -2.58
C PRO A 499 20.88 5.51 -1.91
N ILE A 500 21.98 6.20 -2.13
CA ILE A 500 22.19 7.61 -1.77
C ILE A 500 22.63 8.41 -3.01
N GLN A 501 22.44 9.73 -2.99
CA GLN A 501 23.07 10.62 -3.96
C GLN A 501 24.60 10.57 -3.75
N GLY A 502 25.36 10.24 -4.79
CA GLY A 502 26.79 9.90 -4.66
C GLY A 502 27.66 10.49 -5.76
N VAL A 503 28.07 9.66 -6.72
CA VAL A 503 29.03 10.02 -7.78
C VAL A 503 28.42 11.01 -8.78
N LYS A 504 29.20 12.01 -9.20
CA LYS A 504 28.74 13.16 -9.99
C LYS A 504 29.62 13.38 -11.22
N ILE A 505 29.00 13.60 -12.38
CA ILE A 505 29.68 14.05 -13.61
C ILE A 505 29.29 15.49 -13.95
N TYR A 506 30.27 16.27 -14.37
CA TYR A 506 30.18 17.71 -14.60
C TYR A 506 30.55 18.11 -16.03
N ARG A 507 29.89 19.15 -16.56
CA ARG A 507 30.25 19.80 -17.82
C ARG A 507 31.28 20.90 -17.54
N THR A 508 32.54 20.70 -17.93
CA THR A 508 33.67 21.55 -17.53
C THR A 508 33.45 23.03 -17.83
N ALA A 509 32.87 23.35 -18.99
CA ALA A 509 32.60 24.74 -19.42
C ALA A 509 31.73 25.53 -18.42
N HIS A 510 30.70 24.89 -17.83
CA HIS A 510 29.83 25.50 -16.84
C HIS A 510 30.48 25.62 -15.46
N MET A 511 31.39 24.71 -15.11
CA MET A 511 32.05 24.76 -13.82
C MET A 511 33.13 25.86 -13.75
N LYS A 512 33.72 26.25 -14.88
CA LYS A 512 34.74 27.33 -14.94
C LYS A 512 34.18 28.74 -14.61
N SER A 513 32.86 28.94 -14.55
CA SER A 513 32.21 30.18 -14.08
C SER A 513 31.69 30.11 -12.63
N LEU A 514 32.01 29.03 -11.90
CA LEU A 514 31.57 28.75 -10.54
C LEU A 514 32.79 28.60 -9.61
N SER A 515 32.55 28.57 -8.30
CA SER A 515 33.60 28.45 -7.29
C SER A 515 33.18 27.63 -6.08
N PHE A 516 34.01 26.69 -5.64
CA PHE A 516 33.78 25.99 -4.36
C PHE A 516 34.24 26.89 -3.19
N ARG A 517 33.30 27.60 -2.57
CA ARG A 517 33.57 28.50 -1.45
C ARG A 517 33.84 27.75 -0.15
N ASP A 518 34.63 28.36 0.74
CA ASP A 518 34.92 27.84 2.07
C ASP A 518 33.75 28.12 3.03
N VAL A 519 32.70 27.30 2.94
CA VAL A 519 31.48 27.35 3.75
C VAL A 519 31.07 25.93 4.15
N LYS A 520 30.33 25.74 5.26
CA LYS A 520 30.09 24.43 5.89
C LYS A 520 29.36 23.40 5.01
N ALA A 521 28.71 23.86 3.94
CA ALA A 521 28.10 23.04 2.90
C ALA A 521 28.46 23.59 1.50
N SER A 522 29.76 23.56 1.16
CA SER A 522 30.32 24.12 -0.08
C SER A 522 29.60 23.66 -1.36
N GLU A 523 29.19 22.39 -1.45
CA GLU A 523 28.39 21.86 -2.57
C GLU A 523 27.00 22.50 -2.70
N MET A 524 26.39 22.93 -1.60
CA MET A 524 25.06 23.56 -1.63
C MET A 524 25.14 25.03 -2.06
N ASP A 525 26.23 25.73 -1.70
CA ASP A 525 26.54 27.06 -2.25
C ASP A 525 26.88 26.95 -3.76
N LEU A 526 27.53 25.87 -4.22
CA LEU A 526 27.70 25.58 -5.64
C LEU A 526 26.34 25.42 -6.35
N LEU A 527 25.40 24.63 -5.80
CA LEU A 527 24.05 24.49 -6.38
C LEU A 527 23.30 25.83 -6.41
N GLU A 528 23.48 26.69 -5.41
CA GLU A 528 22.88 28.04 -5.42
C GLU A 528 23.56 28.95 -6.45
N GLN A 529 24.87 28.86 -6.66
CA GLN A 529 25.57 29.55 -7.75
C GLN A 529 25.09 29.05 -9.13
N MET A 530 24.90 27.74 -9.30
CA MET A 530 24.34 27.14 -10.53
C MET A 530 22.94 27.69 -10.82
N GLY A 531 22.04 27.66 -9.83
CA GLY A 531 20.69 28.21 -9.96
C GLY A 531 20.67 29.70 -10.32
N ARG A 532 21.54 30.51 -9.71
CA ARG A 532 21.72 31.94 -10.05
C ARG A 532 22.25 32.18 -11.47
N GLN A 533 22.93 31.21 -12.08
CA GLN A 533 23.41 31.26 -13.47
C GLN A 533 22.48 30.48 -14.45
N ASN A 534 21.32 30.01 -14.00
CA ASN A 534 20.39 29.13 -14.72
C ASN A 534 20.99 27.77 -15.16
N ILE A 535 22.12 27.35 -14.60
CA ILE A 535 22.77 26.07 -14.91
C ILE A 535 21.99 24.96 -14.21
N GLN A 536 21.50 23.99 -14.97
CA GLN A 536 20.63 22.92 -14.47
C GLN A 536 21.41 21.72 -13.96
N TRP A 537 20.76 20.90 -13.13
CA TRP A 537 21.27 19.59 -12.72
C TRP A 537 20.17 18.52 -12.64
N ILE A 538 20.58 17.29 -12.90
CA ILE A 538 19.71 16.11 -12.96
C ILE A 538 20.09 15.15 -11.83
N LEU A 539 19.09 14.52 -11.21
CA LEU A 539 19.27 13.31 -10.42
C LEU A 539 18.87 12.09 -11.26
N HIS A 540 19.84 11.22 -11.60
CA HIS A 540 19.61 10.01 -12.38
C HIS A 540 19.16 8.87 -11.47
N SER A 541 18.23 8.03 -11.95
CA SER A 541 17.74 6.83 -11.26
C SER A 541 18.79 5.74 -11.02
N ASP A 542 19.91 5.80 -11.74
CA ASP A 542 20.89 4.72 -11.79
C ASP A 542 21.78 4.75 -10.55
N VAL A 543 21.98 3.57 -9.96
CA VAL A 543 23.16 3.29 -9.14
C VAL A 543 24.35 3.08 -10.08
N LYS A 544 25.54 3.59 -9.71
CA LYS A 544 26.80 3.43 -10.47
C LYS A 544 27.98 2.94 -9.63
N GLY A 545 27.70 2.30 -8.49
CA GLY A 545 28.72 1.81 -7.57
C GLY A 545 28.25 1.74 -6.11
N ARG A 546 29.21 1.50 -5.22
CA ARG A 546 29.06 1.41 -3.77
C ARG A 546 29.82 2.54 -3.07
N HIS A 547 29.37 2.91 -1.88
CA HIS A 547 29.97 3.96 -1.04
C HIS A 547 30.27 3.43 0.36
N GLY A 548 31.48 3.69 0.85
CA GLY A 548 31.91 3.31 2.20
C GLY A 548 32.17 1.81 2.36
N THR A 549 33.00 1.24 1.48
CA THR A 549 33.23 -0.22 1.47
C THR A 549 34.17 -0.72 2.57
N HIS A 550 34.86 0.19 3.28
CA HIS A 550 35.86 -0.12 4.31
C HIS A 550 35.68 0.81 5.54
N TYR A 551 34.93 0.35 6.55
CA TYR A 551 34.74 1.11 7.79
C TYR A 551 35.63 0.64 8.93
N THR A 552 36.20 1.60 9.65
CA THR A 552 36.81 1.42 10.97
C THR A 552 35.95 2.15 12.00
N PRO A 553 36.09 1.88 13.32
CA PRO A 553 35.39 2.66 14.34
C PRO A 553 35.69 4.17 14.23
N GLU A 554 36.91 4.52 13.81
CA GLU A 554 37.34 5.91 13.63
C GLU A 554 36.72 6.58 12.40
N THR A 555 36.71 5.93 11.22
CA THR A 555 36.06 6.49 10.02
C THR A 555 34.53 6.55 10.18
N MET A 556 33.92 5.54 10.82
CA MET A 556 32.48 5.53 11.15
C MET A 556 32.10 6.67 12.12
N TYR A 557 32.92 6.91 13.15
CA TYR A 557 32.75 8.04 14.07
C TYR A 557 32.86 9.38 13.34
N ARG A 558 33.89 9.58 12.49
CA ARG A 558 34.10 10.81 11.70
C ARG A 558 32.95 11.08 10.72
N ARG A 559 32.42 10.04 10.07
CA ARG A 559 31.25 10.05 9.17
C ARG A 559 30.02 10.56 9.89
N TYR A 560 29.59 9.87 10.96
CA TYR A 560 28.40 10.26 11.72
C TYR A 560 28.58 11.61 12.45
N LYS A 561 29.77 11.93 12.99
CA LYS A 561 30.06 13.29 13.50
C LYS A 561 29.84 14.35 12.42
N THR A 562 30.25 14.07 11.18
CA THR A 562 30.17 15.02 10.07
C THR A 562 28.76 15.22 9.54
N MET A 563 27.96 14.15 9.42
CA MET A 563 26.57 14.25 8.96
C MET A 563 25.74 15.17 9.88
N TYR A 564 25.83 14.97 11.20
CA TYR A 564 25.02 15.71 12.18
C TYR A 564 25.59 17.09 12.49
N GLU A 565 26.90 17.32 12.31
CA GLU A 565 27.46 18.67 12.31
C GLU A 565 27.01 19.50 11.11
N LYS A 566 26.81 18.88 9.93
CA LYS A 566 26.46 19.60 8.70
C LYS A 566 24.96 19.83 8.52
N ASP A 567 24.05 18.92 8.92
CA ASP A 567 22.62 19.12 8.65
C ASP A 567 21.62 18.77 9.76
N ILE A 568 21.02 19.82 10.34
CA ILE A 568 19.90 19.79 11.29
C ILE A 568 18.51 19.82 10.60
N ARG A 569 18.41 19.69 9.27
CA ARG A 569 17.11 19.57 8.55
C ARG A 569 16.59 18.14 8.47
N GLN A 570 17.42 17.18 8.09
CA GLN A 570 17.00 15.79 7.84
C GLN A 570 16.76 14.97 9.14
N TRP A 571 16.36 15.64 10.22
CA TRP A 571 16.28 15.08 11.57
C TRP A 571 15.47 13.78 11.63
N ASN A 572 14.37 13.65 10.88
CA ASN A 572 13.54 12.44 10.89
C ASN A 572 14.26 11.22 10.27
N LEU A 573 14.91 11.37 9.12
CA LEU A 573 15.70 10.31 8.47
C LEU A 573 16.92 9.93 9.32
N LEU A 574 17.61 10.95 9.84
CA LEU A 574 18.80 10.80 10.68
C LEU A 574 18.46 10.21 12.06
N THR A 575 17.29 10.48 12.63
CA THR A 575 16.83 9.83 13.87
C THR A 575 16.50 8.36 13.63
N ALA A 576 15.84 8.01 12.51
CA ALA A 576 15.64 6.62 12.12
C ALA A 576 16.97 5.85 11.96
N ASP A 577 18.00 6.48 11.38
CA ASP A 577 19.34 5.88 11.32
C ASP A 577 19.95 5.66 12.72
N ILE A 578 19.93 6.66 13.62
CA ILE A 578 20.38 6.49 15.01
C ILE A 578 19.67 5.34 15.71
N HIS A 579 18.33 5.23 15.59
CA HIS A 579 17.60 4.12 16.20
C HIS A 579 18.05 2.76 15.65
N ARG A 580 18.20 2.64 14.32
CA ARG A 580 18.71 1.41 13.71
C ARG A 580 20.13 1.07 14.18
N LYS A 581 21.03 2.04 14.34
CA LYS A 581 22.37 1.83 14.90
C LYS A 581 22.33 1.45 16.40
N ALA A 582 21.44 2.05 17.18
CA ALA A 582 21.27 1.73 18.61
C ALA A 582 20.75 0.29 18.81
N ASP A 583 19.75 -0.12 18.05
CA ASP A 583 19.17 -1.47 18.16
C ASP A 583 20.08 -2.54 17.54
N ALA A 584 20.82 -2.20 16.48
CA ALA A 584 21.91 -3.04 15.98
C ALA A 584 22.98 -3.25 17.06
N PHE A 585 23.49 -2.19 17.69
CA PHE A 585 24.50 -2.31 18.75
C PHE A 585 24.00 -3.14 19.94
N ARG A 586 22.79 -2.86 20.46
CA ARG A 586 22.17 -3.62 21.56
C ARG A 586 22.08 -5.11 21.27
N ARG A 587 21.85 -5.49 20.00
CA ARG A 587 21.66 -6.87 19.56
C ARG A 587 22.97 -7.61 19.24
N THR A 588 24.01 -6.90 18.79
CA THR A 588 25.24 -7.54 18.25
C THR A 588 26.52 -7.22 19.01
N GLY A 589 26.56 -6.13 19.79
CA GLY A 589 27.79 -5.60 20.38
C GLY A 589 28.79 -5.00 19.38
N ASP A 590 28.43 -4.85 18.10
CA ASP A 590 29.35 -4.38 17.06
C ASP A 590 29.85 -2.93 17.34
N PRO A 591 31.17 -2.73 17.54
CA PRO A 591 31.72 -1.42 17.83
C PRO A 591 31.55 -0.39 16.70
N LEU A 592 31.35 -0.80 15.44
CA LEU A 592 31.06 0.16 14.36
C LEU A 592 29.72 0.88 14.62
N GLN A 593 28.70 0.15 15.06
CA GLN A 593 27.40 0.75 15.40
C GLN A 593 27.51 1.66 16.63
N LEU A 594 28.30 1.28 17.64
CA LEU A 594 28.58 2.15 18.79
C LEU A 594 29.29 3.45 18.38
N PHE A 595 30.30 3.36 17.52
CA PHE A 595 31.07 4.54 17.10
C PHE A 595 30.27 5.43 16.14
N ALA A 596 29.33 4.88 15.36
CA ALA A 596 28.31 5.66 14.66
C ALA A 596 27.45 6.49 15.63
N LEU A 597 26.97 5.87 16.73
CA LEU A 597 26.17 6.56 17.76
C LEU A 597 26.96 7.64 18.50
N LEU A 598 28.20 7.35 18.90
CA LEU A 598 29.08 8.32 19.56
C LEU A 598 29.47 9.46 18.61
N GLY A 599 29.67 9.16 17.33
CA GLY A 599 29.89 10.14 16.28
C GLY A 599 28.69 11.05 16.12
N ALA A 600 27.49 10.49 15.96
CA ALA A 600 26.24 11.24 15.84
C ALA A 600 25.95 12.11 17.07
N ALA A 601 26.13 11.56 18.28
CA ALA A 601 25.94 12.30 19.52
C ALA A 601 26.91 13.48 19.63
N HIS A 602 28.20 13.27 19.35
CA HIS A 602 29.17 14.36 19.25
C HIS A 602 28.74 15.36 18.16
N GLY A 603 28.29 14.88 17.00
CA GLY A 603 27.87 15.74 15.89
C GLY A 603 26.68 16.64 16.22
N ILE A 604 25.67 16.11 16.90
CA ILE A 604 24.50 16.86 17.40
C ILE A 604 24.93 17.89 18.44
N ILE A 605 25.78 17.50 19.40
CA ILE A 605 26.29 18.39 20.46
C ILE A 605 27.16 19.51 19.87
N ASN A 606 27.98 19.20 18.84
CA ASN A 606 29.00 20.09 18.29
C ASN A 606 28.51 20.93 17.08
N ALA A 607 27.36 20.60 16.48
CA ALA A 607 26.78 21.38 15.38
C ALA A 607 26.63 22.90 15.68
N PRO A 608 26.23 23.34 16.90
CA PRO A 608 26.03 24.76 17.21
C PRO A 608 27.26 25.65 17.48
N LEU A 609 28.47 25.09 17.69
CA LEU A 609 29.72 25.89 17.72
C LEU A 609 30.58 25.67 16.47
N ALA A 610 30.42 24.55 15.75
CA ALA A 610 31.25 24.24 14.58
C ALA A 610 31.15 25.35 13.52
N ALA A 611 32.28 26.05 13.30
CA ALA A 611 32.40 27.23 12.45
C ALA A 611 31.88 27.00 11.03
N ASP A 612 31.36 28.07 10.41
CA ASP A 612 30.79 28.01 9.06
C ASP A 612 31.86 28.10 7.96
N ARG A 613 32.59 27.00 7.78
CA ARG A 613 33.64 26.77 6.79
C ARG A 613 33.74 25.28 6.47
N GLU A 614 34.44 24.89 5.40
CA GLU A 614 34.69 23.46 5.15
C GLU A 614 35.68 22.85 6.14
N LYS A 615 35.70 21.52 6.20
CA LYS A 615 36.61 20.77 7.08
C LYS A 615 37.96 20.52 6.41
N ASP A 616 39.03 20.69 7.17
CA ASP A 616 40.34 20.17 6.80
C ASP A 616 40.44 18.70 7.27
N ALA A 617 40.43 17.77 6.32
CA ALA A 617 40.46 16.33 6.60
C ALA A 617 41.82 15.83 7.13
N ARG A 618 42.83 16.70 7.22
CA ARG A 618 44.13 16.41 7.87
C ARG A 618 44.14 16.83 9.35
N ALA A 619 43.28 17.79 9.72
CA ALA A 619 43.21 18.39 11.05
C ALA A 619 42.22 17.67 11.99
N TYR A 620 42.16 16.33 11.92
CA TYR A 620 41.40 15.50 12.87
C TYR A 620 42.15 15.36 14.21
N GLU A 621 42.42 16.49 14.88
CA GLU A 621 42.73 16.49 16.30
C GLU A 621 41.46 16.04 17.05
N LEU A 622 41.42 14.74 17.41
CA LEU A 622 40.32 14.10 18.11
C LEU A 622 40.82 13.51 19.45
N PRO A 623 41.35 14.32 20.39
CA PRO A 623 41.77 13.83 21.70
C PRO A 623 40.62 13.18 22.49
N GLU A 624 39.36 13.46 22.14
CA GLU A 624 38.17 12.84 22.72
C GLU A 624 38.00 11.38 22.28
N LEU A 625 38.43 11.00 21.07
CA LEU A 625 38.49 9.59 20.65
C LEU A 625 39.46 8.81 21.54
N ASP A 626 40.53 9.47 21.97
CA ASP A 626 41.47 8.94 22.94
C ASP A 626 40.86 8.88 24.35
N VAL A 627 39.99 9.82 24.73
CA VAL A 627 39.15 9.70 25.95
C VAL A 627 38.21 8.50 25.87
N PHE A 628 37.55 8.23 24.73
CA PHE A 628 36.69 7.05 24.58
C PHE A 628 37.49 5.73 24.64
N LYS A 629 38.69 5.68 24.02
CA LYS A 629 39.64 4.56 24.22
C LYS A 629 40.01 4.38 25.69
N ARG A 630 40.31 5.47 26.41
CA ARG A 630 40.67 5.45 27.85
C ARG A 630 39.48 5.14 28.77
N LEU A 631 38.25 5.42 28.36
CA LEU A 631 37.02 5.05 29.07
C LEU A 631 36.78 3.54 29.02
N LEU A 632 36.96 2.92 27.84
CA LEU A 632 36.96 1.47 27.67
C LEU A 632 38.14 0.78 28.39
N LEU A 633 39.16 1.56 28.80
CA LEU A 633 40.32 1.13 29.58
C LEU A 633 40.36 1.72 31.01
N GLY A 634 39.23 2.28 31.50
CA GLY A 634 38.99 2.57 32.92
C GLY A 634 39.50 3.89 33.53
N ASN A 635 39.83 4.95 32.77
CA ASN A 635 40.25 6.24 33.35
C ASN A 635 39.70 7.50 32.62
N PRO A 636 38.88 8.36 33.29
CA PRO A 636 38.33 9.59 32.71
C PRO A 636 39.07 10.89 33.12
N PRO A 637 39.30 11.84 32.19
CA PRO A 637 39.75 13.22 32.48
C PRO A 637 38.57 14.22 32.62
N PRO A 638 38.81 15.45 33.15
CA PRO A 638 37.76 16.43 33.45
C PRO A 638 37.23 17.21 32.22
N SER A 639 36.09 17.89 32.39
CA SER A 639 35.35 18.60 31.34
C SER A 639 35.74 20.08 31.14
N GLN A 640 35.44 20.60 29.95
CA GLN A 640 35.42 22.03 29.61
C GLN A 640 34.16 22.39 28.78
N SER A 641 33.91 23.69 28.54
CA SER A 641 32.60 24.26 28.17
C SER A 641 32.50 24.80 26.72
N PHE A 642 31.28 24.87 26.17
CA PHE A 642 30.98 25.45 24.85
C PHE A 642 30.44 26.90 24.95
N ILE A 643 30.66 27.72 23.91
CA ILE A 643 30.19 29.11 23.78
C ILE A 643 29.36 29.26 22.48
N ALA A 644 28.05 29.08 22.57
CA ALA A 644 27.16 28.80 21.43
C ALA A 644 27.13 29.86 20.30
N GLY A 645 27.07 29.40 19.04
CA GLY A 645 26.36 30.11 17.96
C GLY A 645 26.99 30.08 16.57
N ARG A 646 26.39 29.33 15.63
CA ARG A 646 25.70 29.88 14.42
C ARG A 646 25.04 28.80 13.55
N SER A 647 24.28 29.22 12.54
CA SER A 647 23.43 28.38 11.69
C SER A 647 23.37 28.88 10.24
N ALA A 648 23.02 27.99 9.30
CA ALA A 648 22.62 28.30 7.92
C ALA A 648 21.73 27.18 7.34
N ARG A 649 20.86 27.47 6.35
CA ARG A 649 20.02 26.50 5.63
C ARG A 649 19.80 26.90 4.14
N PRO A 650 20.52 26.31 3.16
CA PRO A 650 20.30 26.52 1.71
C PRO A 650 18.99 25.93 1.12
N ILE A 651 18.75 26.26 -0.15
CA ILE A 651 17.47 26.25 -0.91
C ILE A 651 17.67 25.59 -2.31
N HIS A 652 16.58 25.17 -2.99
CA HIS A 652 16.47 24.57 -4.34
C HIS A 652 16.60 23.02 -4.46
N GLN A 653 16.13 22.47 -5.60
CA GLN A 653 15.95 21.03 -5.91
C GLN A 653 16.27 20.71 -7.39
N PRO A 654 16.55 19.44 -7.76
CA PRO A 654 16.94 19.02 -9.12
C PRO A 654 15.79 18.97 -10.14
N ILE A 655 16.15 18.82 -11.42
CA ILE A 655 15.25 18.29 -12.46
C ILE A 655 15.17 16.76 -12.33
N SER A 656 13.94 16.21 -12.26
CA SER A 656 13.69 14.77 -12.33
C SER A 656 14.12 14.21 -13.70
N PHE A 657 14.81 13.07 -13.71
CA PHE A 657 15.32 12.42 -14.92
C PHE A 657 14.30 12.28 -16.06
N GLU A 658 13.05 11.94 -15.75
CA GLU A 658 11.92 11.77 -16.68
C GLU A 658 11.53 13.08 -17.42
N ARG A 659 11.95 14.23 -16.91
CA ARG A 659 11.61 15.57 -17.43
C ARG A 659 12.73 16.18 -18.28
N VAL A 660 13.77 15.41 -18.59
CA VAL A 660 14.94 15.85 -19.35
C VAL A 660 14.72 15.54 -20.84
N CYS A 661 14.84 16.57 -21.69
CA CYS A 661 14.80 16.41 -23.16
C CYS A 661 16.21 16.09 -23.68
N TRP A 662 16.49 14.87 -24.12
CA TRP A 662 17.84 14.45 -24.48
C TRP A 662 18.18 14.82 -25.93
N LYS A 663 19.45 15.07 -26.23
CA LYS A 663 19.92 15.46 -27.59
C LYS A 663 19.73 14.35 -28.64
N SER A 664 19.64 13.10 -28.19
CA SER A 664 19.20 11.95 -29.01
C SER A 664 17.81 12.15 -29.60
N ASP A 665 16.96 12.94 -28.94
CA ASP A 665 15.56 13.17 -29.30
C ASP A 665 15.43 14.30 -30.35
N SER A 666 16.49 14.57 -31.11
CA SER A 666 16.51 15.52 -32.21
C SER A 666 15.54 15.15 -33.34
N ASN A 667 15.27 13.86 -33.56
CA ASN A 667 14.16 13.42 -34.42
C ASN A 667 12.77 13.54 -33.76
N ALA A 668 12.69 13.79 -32.46
CA ALA A 668 11.45 14.14 -31.77
C ALA A 668 11.20 15.66 -31.75
N GLN A 669 12.16 16.51 -32.14
CA GLN A 669 11.91 17.96 -32.26
C GLN A 669 10.77 18.27 -33.25
N GLU A 670 10.61 17.53 -34.36
CA GLU A 670 9.46 17.70 -35.25
C GLU A 670 8.10 17.28 -34.62
N ARG A 671 8.11 16.44 -33.59
CA ARG A 671 6.89 16.11 -32.81
C ARG A 671 6.64 17.15 -31.71
N CYS A 672 7.68 17.59 -31.00
CA CYS A 672 7.57 18.55 -29.90
C CYS A 672 7.28 19.99 -30.38
N LEU A 673 7.82 20.39 -31.55
CA LEU A 673 7.52 21.70 -32.15
C LEU A 673 6.12 21.77 -32.81
N ARG A 674 5.40 20.64 -32.89
CA ARG A 674 3.97 20.63 -33.29
C ARG A 674 2.99 20.73 -32.14
N THR A 675 3.45 20.61 -30.89
CA THR A 675 2.64 20.85 -29.68
C THR A 675 2.91 22.21 -29.02
N SER A 676 4.00 22.91 -29.37
CA SER A 676 4.22 24.31 -28.99
C SER A 676 3.47 25.32 -29.87
N ALA A 677 2.82 24.86 -30.95
CA ALA A 677 1.79 25.63 -31.64
C ALA A 677 0.51 25.62 -30.79
N ILE A 678 0.42 26.55 -29.83
CA ILE A 678 -0.86 26.91 -29.22
C ILE A 678 -1.70 27.58 -30.32
N THR A 679 -2.44 26.76 -31.07
CA THR A 679 -3.77 27.17 -31.52
C THR A 679 -4.48 27.68 -30.29
N GLN A 680 -5.01 28.91 -30.35
CA GLN A 680 -5.72 29.54 -29.23
C GLN A 680 -6.72 28.52 -28.67
N SER A 681 -6.42 27.98 -27.48
CA SER A 681 -7.33 27.03 -26.85
C SER A 681 -8.64 27.77 -26.61
N ASP A 682 -9.75 27.13 -26.95
CA ASP A 682 -11.06 27.71 -26.73
C ASP A 682 -11.25 27.83 -25.21
N GLN A 683 -10.98 29.03 -24.69
CA GLN A 683 -11.03 29.33 -23.26
C GLN A 683 -12.41 29.09 -22.66
N SER A 684 -13.45 28.84 -23.46
CA SER A 684 -14.76 28.39 -22.95
C SER A 684 -14.73 26.97 -22.35
N LYS A 685 -13.67 26.17 -22.59
CA LYS A 685 -13.60 24.75 -22.22
C LYS A 685 -12.63 24.36 -21.09
N SER A 686 -12.08 25.31 -20.34
CA SER A 686 -11.19 25.03 -19.20
C SER A 686 -11.92 25.05 -17.86
N LEU A 687 -11.82 23.97 -17.09
CA LEU A 687 -12.57 23.74 -15.85
C LEU A 687 -11.67 23.47 -14.65
N LEU A 688 -12.04 24.02 -13.49
CA LEU A 688 -11.42 23.70 -12.20
C LEU A 688 -12.44 23.06 -11.26
N ILE A 689 -12.21 21.83 -10.82
CA ILE A 689 -12.94 21.21 -9.71
C ILE A 689 -12.18 21.56 -8.41
N VAL A 690 -12.87 22.05 -7.38
CA VAL A 690 -12.29 22.31 -6.05
C VAL A 690 -12.97 21.38 -5.05
N THR A 691 -12.19 20.50 -4.40
CA THR A 691 -12.73 19.51 -3.47
C THR A 691 -11.68 19.11 -2.41
N PRO A 692 -12.05 18.97 -1.12
CA PRO A 692 -11.07 18.80 -0.05
C PRO A 692 -10.17 17.58 -0.23
N PHE A 693 -10.72 16.46 -0.70
CA PHE A 693 -9.96 15.24 -0.94
C PHE A 693 -10.16 14.74 -2.38
N PHE A 694 -9.18 14.00 -2.87
CA PHE A 694 -9.18 13.36 -4.19
C PHE A 694 -8.19 12.19 -4.17
N TRP A 695 -8.09 11.43 -5.26
CA TRP A 695 -7.21 10.28 -5.42
C TRP A 695 -5.83 10.46 -4.73
N PRO A 696 -5.33 9.47 -3.96
CA PRO A 696 -5.89 8.14 -3.73
C PRO A 696 -7.02 8.07 -2.68
N SER A 697 -7.55 9.19 -2.19
CA SER A 697 -8.75 9.18 -1.32
C SER A 697 -9.96 8.61 -2.06
N ILE A 698 -10.81 7.86 -1.33
CA ILE A 698 -12.02 7.23 -1.87
C ILE A 698 -13.19 7.51 -0.93
N GLY A 699 -14.09 8.38 -1.40
CA GLY A 699 -15.36 8.72 -0.77
C GLY A 699 -16.36 9.20 -1.82
N GLY A 700 -17.58 9.56 -1.41
CA GLY A 700 -18.66 9.91 -2.34
C GLY A 700 -18.36 11.16 -3.17
N VAL A 701 -17.71 12.16 -2.56
CA VAL A 701 -17.35 13.42 -3.24
C VAL A 701 -16.19 13.17 -4.21
N GLU A 702 -15.20 12.37 -3.82
CA GLU A 702 -14.05 12.03 -4.66
C GLU A 702 -14.47 11.18 -5.86
N ARG A 703 -15.43 10.26 -5.70
CA ARG A 703 -16.02 9.49 -6.81
C ARG A 703 -16.80 10.38 -7.78
N MET A 704 -17.58 11.35 -7.27
CA MET A 704 -18.26 12.32 -8.12
C MET A 704 -17.26 13.21 -8.87
N ALA A 705 -16.21 13.70 -8.21
CA ALA A 705 -15.13 14.48 -8.84
C ALA A 705 -14.37 13.67 -9.90
N GLU A 706 -14.08 12.39 -9.64
CA GLU A 706 -13.45 11.46 -10.58
C GLU A 706 -14.33 11.24 -11.82
N GLN A 707 -15.58 10.82 -11.64
CA GLN A 707 -16.50 10.53 -12.74
C GLN A 707 -16.79 11.79 -13.57
N LEU A 708 -17.00 12.94 -12.91
CA LEU A 708 -17.24 14.21 -13.57
C LEU A 708 -16.02 14.69 -14.36
N GLY A 709 -14.82 14.63 -13.77
CA GLY A 709 -13.58 15.02 -14.45
C GLY A 709 -13.27 14.16 -15.68
N VAL A 710 -13.40 12.82 -15.57
CA VAL A 710 -13.20 11.90 -16.71
C VAL A 710 -14.23 12.17 -17.81
N SER A 711 -15.50 12.36 -17.45
CA SER A 711 -16.57 12.48 -18.44
C SER A 711 -16.58 13.84 -19.14
N LEU A 712 -16.28 14.93 -18.43
CA LEU A 712 -16.10 16.25 -19.04
C LEU A 712 -14.84 16.29 -19.92
N SER A 713 -13.78 15.58 -19.53
CA SER A 713 -12.59 15.39 -20.39
C SER A 713 -12.95 14.65 -21.69
N ALA A 714 -13.79 13.62 -21.62
CA ALA A 714 -14.33 12.93 -22.82
C ALA A 714 -15.21 13.83 -23.70
N CYS A 715 -15.89 14.84 -23.13
CA CYS A 715 -16.61 15.89 -23.85
C CYS A 715 -15.69 17.04 -24.38
N GLY A 716 -14.37 16.89 -24.22
CA GLY A 716 -13.36 17.84 -24.71
C GLY A 716 -13.24 19.10 -23.87
N TYR A 717 -13.58 19.06 -22.59
CA TYR A 717 -13.12 20.05 -21.61
C TYR A 717 -11.70 19.70 -21.13
N GLN A 718 -10.91 20.70 -20.73
CA GLN A 718 -9.70 20.47 -19.93
C GLN A 718 -10.10 20.58 -18.45
N VAL A 719 -9.79 19.58 -17.63
CA VAL A 719 -10.18 19.54 -16.21
C VAL A 719 -8.96 19.41 -15.30
N ASP A 720 -8.79 20.40 -14.41
CA ASP A 720 -7.87 20.37 -13.28
C ASP A 720 -8.67 20.21 -11.97
N VAL A 721 -8.14 19.49 -10.98
CA VAL A 721 -8.72 19.29 -9.63
C VAL A 721 -7.80 19.90 -8.57
N ALA A 722 -8.29 20.89 -7.82
CA ALA A 722 -7.59 21.47 -6.66
C ALA A 722 -8.05 20.84 -5.34
N THR A 723 -7.10 20.36 -4.53
CA THR A 723 -7.37 19.47 -3.40
C THR A 723 -6.25 19.47 -2.34
N TYR A 724 -6.52 19.00 -1.11
CA TYR A 724 -5.50 18.84 -0.07
C TYR A 724 -4.46 17.76 -0.42
N PRO A 725 -3.26 17.78 0.21
CA PRO A 725 -2.30 16.69 0.09
C PRO A 725 -2.82 15.46 0.85
N VAL A 726 -2.89 14.33 0.15
CA VAL A 726 -3.37 13.04 0.67
C VAL A 726 -2.18 12.08 0.78
N HIS A 727 -2.13 11.30 1.87
CA HIS A 727 -1.07 10.32 2.09
C HIS A 727 -1.05 9.26 0.98
N GLY A 728 0.13 8.92 0.47
CA GLY A 728 0.31 7.94 -0.60
C GLY A 728 0.01 8.44 -2.02
N ARG A 729 -0.26 9.74 -2.25
CA ARG A 729 -0.30 10.32 -3.59
C ARG A 729 1.13 10.47 -4.14
N ASP A 730 1.48 9.69 -5.16
CA ASP A 730 2.79 9.71 -5.85
C ASP A 730 2.78 10.52 -7.16
N ARG A 731 1.61 11.00 -7.63
CA ARG A 731 1.41 11.66 -8.93
C ARG A 731 0.62 12.96 -8.85
N ASP A 732 0.84 13.85 -9.80
CA ASP A 732 0.03 15.04 -10.07
C ASP A 732 -0.98 14.87 -11.22
N ASP A 733 -1.21 13.63 -11.67
CA ASP A 733 -2.30 13.24 -12.56
C ASP A 733 -3.05 12.00 -12.03
N TYR A 734 -4.33 11.87 -12.38
CA TYR A 734 -5.08 10.61 -12.28
C TYR A 734 -6.17 10.54 -13.34
N ARG A 735 -6.19 9.45 -14.12
CA ARG A 735 -7.16 9.21 -15.22
C ARG A 735 -7.24 10.36 -16.25
N GLY A 736 -6.12 11.06 -16.47
CA GLY A 736 -6.03 12.22 -17.37
C GLY A 736 -6.54 13.54 -16.77
N ILE A 737 -7.01 13.54 -15.52
CA ILE A 737 -7.32 14.74 -14.75
C ILE A 737 -6.05 15.21 -14.04
N ARG A 738 -5.74 16.50 -14.12
CA ARG A 738 -4.56 17.09 -13.46
C ARG A 738 -4.87 17.46 -12.01
N ILE A 739 -3.95 17.19 -11.08
CA ILE A 739 -4.14 17.37 -9.63
C ILE A 739 -3.29 18.55 -9.11
N ILE A 740 -3.95 19.65 -8.78
CA ILE A 740 -3.36 20.81 -8.11
C ILE A 740 -3.40 20.56 -6.60
N THR A 741 -2.29 20.09 -6.03
CA THR A 741 -2.17 19.92 -4.58
C THR A 741 -1.98 21.27 -3.87
N LEU A 742 -2.90 21.61 -2.99
CA LEU A 742 -2.92 22.84 -2.20
C LEU A 742 -2.13 22.69 -0.88
N ALA A 743 -1.98 23.79 -0.15
CA ALA A 743 -1.53 23.80 1.24
C ALA A 743 -2.52 23.04 2.15
N ARG A 744 -2.04 22.53 3.29
CA ARG A 744 -2.90 21.96 4.34
C ARG A 744 -3.72 23.06 5.03
N PHE A 745 -4.87 22.67 5.61
CA PHE A 745 -5.74 23.56 6.37
C PHE A 745 -5.07 24.20 7.61
N ASP A 746 -4.00 23.59 8.13
CA ASP A 746 -3.22 24.05 9.28
C ASP A 746 -2.17 25.12 8.93
N GLN A 747 -2.00 25.50 7.67
CA GLN A 747 -0.96 26.45 7.22
C GLN A 747 -1.48 27.89 7.08
N MET A 748 -0.93 28.81 7.87
CA MET A 748 -1.29 30.24 7.89
C MET A 748 -0.38 31.10 6.99
N GLU A 749 -0.95 32.10 6.31
CA GLU A 749 -0.21 33.20 5.67
C GLU A 749 -0.90 34.53 6.02
N GLY A 750 -0.43 35.17 7.11
CA GLY A 750 -1.16 36.26 7.76
C GLY A 750 -2.43 35.74 8.46
N ASP A 751 -3.49 36.53 8.47
CA ASP A 751 -4.76 36.20 9.14
C ASP A 751 -5.64 35.20 8.33
N LEU A 752 -5.08 34.53 7.31
CA LEU A 752 -5.82 33.63 6.43
C LEU A 752 -5.07 32.31 6.18
N GLN A 753 -5.83 31.23 6.00
CA GLN A 753 -5.29 29.93 5.59
C GLN A 753 -4.70 30.00 4.17
N THR A 754 -3.53 29.41 4.00
CA THR A 754 -2.75 29.41 2.75
C THR A 754 -3.52 28.78 1.60
N CYS A 755 -4.27 27.70 1.88
CA CYS A 755 -5.12 27.03 0.90
C CYS A 755 -6.25 27.93 0.35
N VAL A 756 -6.80 28.80 1.20
CA VAL A 756 -7.86 29.77 0.83
C VAL A 756 -7.29 30.84 -0.11
N ARG A 757 -6.08 31.34 0.17
CA ARG A 757 -5.34 32.28 -0.72
C ARG A 757 -4.99 31.63 -2.06
N GLN A 758 -4.56 30.37 -2.06
CA GLN A 758 -4.24 29.63 -3.28
C GLN A 758 -5.48 29.41 -4.17
N VAL A 759 -6.63 29.03 -3.61
CA VAL A 759 -7.89 28.95 -4.37
C VAL A 759 -8.28 30.31 -4.93
N GLY A 760 -8.16 31.39 -4.16
CA GLY A 760 -8.37 32.76 -4.67
C GLY A 760 -7.45 33.10 -5.86
N THR A 761 -6.18 32.72 -5.78
CA THR A 761 -5.19 32.94 -6.86
C THR A 761 -5.55 32.17 -8.13
N LEU A 762 -5.96 30.89 -8.01
CA LEU A 762 -6.40 30.08 -9.15
C LEU A 762 -7.58 30.71 -9.90
N LEU A 763 -8.50 31.35 -9.17
CA LEU A 763 -9.66 32.04 -9.73
C LEU A 763 -9.29 33.40 -10.37
N GLN A 764 -8.36 34.16 -9.77
CA GLN A 764 -7.88 35.44 -10.33
C GLN A 764 -7.17 35.29 -11.67
N ASN A 765 -6.48 34.17 -11.90
CA ASN A 765 -5.68 33.95 -13.11
C ASN A 765 -6.50 33.89 -14.41
N GLY A 766 -7.84 33.81 -14.34
CA GLY A 766 -8.71 33.82 -15.52
C GLY A 766 -8.51 32.64 -16.47
N HIS A 767 -7.86 31.56 -16.01
CA HIS A 767 -7.56 30.40 -16.83
C HIS A 767 -8.79 29.52 -17.09
N TYR A 768 -9.78 29.53 -16.19
CA TYR A 768 -10.94 28.64 -16.19
C TYR A 768 -12.24 29.38 -16.56
N SER A 769 -13.03 28.82 -17.49
CA SER A 769 -14.38 29.30 -17.82
C SER A 769 -15.42 28.92 -16.79
N ALA A 770 -15.20 27.85 -16.02
CA ALA A 770 -16.04 27.51 -14.89
C ALA A 770 -15.26 26.78 -13.78
N CYS A 771 -15.74 26.94 -12.56
CA CYS A 771 -15.17 26.35 -11.37
C CYS A 771 -16.27 25.65 -10.58
N LEU A 772 -16.05 24.37 -10.23
CA LEU A 772 -17.03 23.46 -9.63
C LEU A 772 -16.59 23.08 -8.21
N PHE A 773 -17.30 23.56 -7.20
CA PHE A 773 -16.93 23.37 -5.80
C PHE A 773 -17.74 22.22 -5.20
N LEU A 774 -17.08 21.08 -4.92
CA LEU A 774 -17.72 19.82 -4.55
C LEU A 774 -17.28 19.37 -3.14
N GLY A 775 -18.24 19.21 -2.21
CA GLY A 775 -17.97 18.80 -0.83
C GLY A 775 -18.74 19.61 0.23
N ALA A 776 -18.47 19.32 1.51
CA ALA A 776 -19.18 19.94 2.62
C ALA A 776 -18.71 21.39 2.87
N PRO A 777 -19.63 22.37 3.03
CA PRO A 777 -19.32 23.80 3.09
C PRO A 777 -18.43 24.23 4.26
N VAL A 778 -18.34 23.43 5.33
CA VAL A 778 -17.41 23.65 6.45
C VAL A 778 -15.93 23.59 6.04
N ASN A 779 -15.60 23.10 4.83
CA ASN A 779 -14.24 23.09 4.30
C ASN A 779 -13.81 24.47 3.79
N SER A 780 -12.78 25.04 4.41
CA SER A 780 -12.29 26.39 4.17
C SER A 780 -11.93 26.71 2.70
N LEU A 781 -11.51 25.72 1.91
CA LEU A 781 -11.24 25.85 0.46
C LEU A 781 -12.37 26.61 -0.27
N PHE A 782 -13.61 26.39 0.15
CA PHE A 782 -14.80 26.98 -0.47
C PHE A 782 -14.79 28.52 -0.41
N TYR A 783 -14.13 29.10 0.60
CA TYR A 783 -14.11 30.55 0.81
C TYR A 783 -13.01 31.28 0.05
N GLY A 784 -12.14 30.56 -0.67
CA GLY A 784 -11.17 31.18 -1.59
C GLY A 784 -11.86 32.05 -2.64
N ALA A 785 -13.05 31.63 -3.11
CA ALA A 785 -13.89 32.39 -4.04
C ALA A 785 -14.49 33.69 -3.47
N LEU A 786 -14.38 33.94 -2.16
CA LEU A 786 -14.77 35.21 -1.52
C LEU A 786 -13.60 36.15 -1.25
N THR A 787 -12.35 35.69 -1.41
CA THR A 787 -11.15 36.52 -1.18
C THR A 787 -10.87 37.50 -2.33
N ILE A 788 -11.49 37.28 -3.49
CA ILE A 788 -11.19 37.94 -4.77
C ILE A 788 -12.49 38.19 -5.55
N PRO A 789 -12.59 39.29 -6.34
CA PRO A 789 -13.71 39.47 -7.26
C PRO A 789 -13.64 38.45 -8.40
N LEU A 790 -14.68 37.64 -8.56
CA LEU A 790 -14.77 36.69 -9.69
C LEU A 790 -14.79 37.44 -11.03
N LEU A 791 -14.04 36.95 -12.00
CA LEU A 791 -14.02 37.51 -13.35
C LEU A 791 -15.35 37.20 -14.06
N PRO A 792 -15.98 38.16 -14.79
CA PRO A 792 -17.29 37.95 -15.44
C PRO A 792 -17.37 36.84 -16.50
N LYS A 793 -16.27 36.14 -16.78
CA LYS A 793 -16.20 34.98 -17.69
C LYS A 793 -16.18 33.63 -16.97
N THR A 794 -15.92 33.60 -15.66
CA THR A 794 -15.73 32.37 -14.88
C THR A 794 -17.01 32.03 -14.12
N LYS A 795 -17.75 31.02 -14.59
CA LYS A 795 -18.97 30.52 -13.94
C LYS A 795 -18.61 29.77 -12.66
N LEU A 796 -18.96 30.30 -11.48
CA LEU A 796 -18.88 29.55 -10.23
C LEU A 796 -20.12 28.67 -10.05
N ILE A 797 -19.94 27.35 -10.02
CA ILE A 797 -20.98 26.37 -9.68
C ILE A 797 -20.58 25.70 -8.37
N ILE A 798 -21.48 25.59 -7.39
CA ILE A 798 -21.21 24.92 -6.12
C ILE A 798 -22.21 23.79 -5.88
N GLN A 799 -21.74 22.63 -5.40
CA GLN A 799 -22.57 21.50 -4.97
C GLN A 799 -22.27 21.21 -3.49
N PRO A 800 -22.90 21.96 -2.55
CA PRO A 800 -22.71 21.75 -1.12
C PRO A 800 -23.20 20.38 -0.70
N THR A 801 -22.28 19.51 -0.25
CA THR A 801 -22.62 18.24 0.39
C THR A 801 -23.11 18.52 1.81
N MET A 802 -24.41 18.77 1.97
CA MET A 802 -25.01 19.15 3.25
C MET A 802 -25.99 18.06 3.72
N ASN A 803 -25.72 17.53 4.92
CA ASN A 803 -26.62 16.70 5.71
C ASN A 803 -27.03 17.49 6.98
N GLN A 804 -27.82 16.90 7.88
CA GLN A 804 -28.28 17.59 9.08
C GLN A 804 -27.12 18.01 10.01
N GLU A 805 -26.17 17.11 10.21
CA GLU A 805 -24.92 17.29 10.97
C GLU A 805 -24.10 18.49 10.47
N VAL A 806 -23.75 18.51 9.18
CA VAL A 806 -23.02 19.62 8.53
C VAL A 806 -23.81 20.93 8.57
N LEU A 807 -25.14 20.89 8.54
CA LEU A 807 -25.97 22.09 8.72
C LEU A 807 -25.91 22.61 10.17
N ASP A 808 -25.87 21.72 11.16
CA ASP A 808 -25.82 22.10 12.58
C ASP A 808 -24.41 22.53 13.01
N ASP A 809 -23.35 21.95 12.45
CA ASP A 809 -21.97 22.46 12.53
C ASP A 809 -21.87 23.87 11.93
N LEU A 810 -22.48 24.07 10.74
CA LEU A 810 -22.52 25.35 10.07
C LEU A 810 -23.25 26.40 10.92
N LYS A 811 -24.38 26.05 11.56
CA LYS A 811 -25.11 26.95 12.50
C LYS A 811 -24.30 27.30 13.75
N GLN A 812 -23.54 26.34 14.29
CA GLN A 812 -22.65 26.58 15.44
C GLN A 812 -21.53 27.56 15.05
N ASN A 813 -20.86 27.34 13.91
CA ASN A 813 -19.82 28.25 13.43
C ASN A 813 -20.40 29.41 12.61
N LYS A 814 -20.89 30.43 13.31
CA LYS A 814 -21.51 31.64 12.72
C LYS A 814 -20.64 32.36 11.67
N VAL A 815 -19.31 32.31 11.77
CA VAL A 815 -18.41 32.91 10.76
C VAL A 815 -18.49 32.14 9.45
N VAL A 816 -18.39 30.81 9.53
CA VAL A 816 -18.50 29.88 8.40
C VAL A 816 -19.92 29.89 7.81
N TYR A 817 -20.96 30.06 8.65
CA TYR A 817 -22.36 30.31 8.23
C TYR A 817 -22.50 31.52 7.31
N ASP A 818 -22.05 32.69 7.79
CA ASP A 818 -22.16 33.96 7.06
C ASP A 818 -21.30 33.95 5.79
N LEU A 819 -20.16 33.23 5.80
CA LEU A 819 -19.34 33.00 4.60
C LEU A 819 -20.05 32.07 3.60
N PHE A 820 -20.70 30.99 4.04
CA PHE A 820 -21.43 30.11 3.12
C PHE A 820 -22.61 30.84 2.45
N LEU A 821 -23.38 31.64 3.19
CA LEU A 821 -24.46 32.43 2.60
C LEU A 821 -23.96 33.52 1.63
N LYS A 822 -22.76 34.06 1.83
CA LYS A 822 -22.11 34.95 0.85
C LYS A 822 -21.69 34.18 -0.41
N LEU A 823 -21.06 33.02 -0.25
CA LEU A 823 -20.63 32.16 -1.36
C LEU A 823 -21.81 31.68 -2.21
N ALA A 824 -22.86 31.16 -1.58
CA ALA A 824 -24.04 30.65 -2.26
C ALA A 824 -24.83 31.74 -3.02
N ARG A 825 -24.73 33.01 -2.59
CA ARG A 825 -25.28 34.17 -3.31
C ARG A 825 -24.36 34.76 -4.38
N ALA A 826 -23.06 34.41 -4.35
CA ALA A 826 -22.08 34.80 -5.36
C ALA A 826 -21.89 33.74 -6.47
N ALA A 827 -22.34 32.50 -6.23
CA ALA A 827 -22.34 31.43 -7.23
C ALA A 827 -23.32 31.72 -8.38
N GLN A 828 -22.91 31.39 -9.60
CA GLN A 828 -23.77 31.43 -10.79
C GLN A 828 -24.84 30.33 -10.77
N THR A 829 -24.55 29.21 -10.10
CA THR A 829 -25.51 28.13 -9.84
C THR A 829 -25.16 27.42 -8.54
N VAL A 830 -26.14 27.21 -7.67
CA VAL A 830 -26.06 26.30 -6.53
C VAL A 830 -26.79 25.02 -6.90
N VAL A 831 -26.08 23.88 -6.89
CA VAL A 831 -26.65 22.57 -7.16
C VAL A 831 -27.12 21.95 -5.84
N ALA A 832 -28.41 21.64 -5.76
CA ALA A 832 -28.97 20.81 -4.71
C ALA A 832 -28.93 19.33 -5.13
N LEU A 833 -28.57 18.46 -4.19
CA LEU A 833 -28.57 17.00 -4.29
C LEU A 833 -29.96 16.38 -4.12
N SER A 834 -30.92 17.16 -3.61
CA SER A 834 -32.32 16.77 -3.32
C SER A 834 -33.32 17.82 -3.84
N GLU A 835 -34.59 17.44 -3.96
CA GLU A 835 -35.73 18.32 -4.29
C GLU A 835 -36.26 19.05 -3.03
N GLU A 836 -36.37 18.36 -1.90
CA GLU A 836 -36.94 18.84 -0.61
C GLU A 836 -36.12 18.38 0.61
N GLY A 837 -34.83 18.08 0.40
CA GLY A 837 -33.86 17.68 1.43
C GLY A 837 -33.21 18.87 2.17
N VAL A 838 -32.24 18.55 3.05
CA VAL A 838 -31.63 19.54 3.97
C VAL A 838 -31.02 20.74 3.25
N ASP A 839 -30.34 20.49 2.13
CA ASP A 839 -29.75 21.52 1.28
C ASP A 839 -30.80 22.38 0.58
N ALA A 840 -31.78 21.75 -0.09
CA ALA A 840 -32.85 22.43 -0.80
C ALA A 840 -33.77 23.24 0.14
N CYS A 841 -34.02 22.76 1.36
CA CYS A 841 -34.72 23.51 2.40
C CYS A 841 -33.88 24.70 2.88
N PHE A 842 -32.63 24.49 3.30
CA PHE A 842 -31.75 25.55 3.79
C PHE A 842 -31.59 26.70 2.79
N LEU A 843 -31.33 26.37 1.52
CA LEU A 843 -31.13 27.35 0.46
C LEU A 843 -32.41 28.17 0.22
N ARG A 844 -33.57 27.50 0.19
CA ARG A 844 -34.90 28.11 0.00
C ARG A 844 -35.30 29.03 1.16
N GLU A 845 -35.05 28.62 2.40
CA GLU A 845 -35.26 29.45 3.61
C GLU A 845 -34.43 30.73 3.56
N HIS A 846 -33.22 30.67 3.00
CA HIS A 846 -32.31 31.83 2.88
C HIS A 846 -32.46 32.61 1.55
N GLY A 847 -33.48 32.29 0.74
CA GLY A 847 -33.78 32.95 -0.53
C GLY A 847 -32.75 32.68 -1.65
N VAL A 848 -31.91 31.66 -1.50
CA VAL A 848 -30.91 31.28 -2.50
C VAL A 848 -31.56 30.40 -3.56
N GLN A 849 -31.49 30.83 -4.82
CA GLN A 849 -31.93 30.01 -5.95
C GLN A 849 -30.98 28.82 -6.13
N SER A 850 -31.54 27.62 -6.27
CA SER A 850 -30.80 26.39 -6.48
C SER A 850 -31.43 25.53 -7.57
N VAL A 851 -30.65 24.62 -8.12
CA VAL A 851 -31.04 23.69 -9.18
C VAL A 851 -30.86 22.27 -8.67
N TYR A 852 -31.93 21.47 -8.71
CA TYR A 852 -31.84 20.05 -8.39
C TYR A 852 -31.12 19.31 -9.53
N LEU A 853 -29.88 18.89 -9.26
CA LEU A 853 -29.09 17.99 -10.09
C LEU A 853 -28.44 16.97 -9.14
N PRO A 854 -29.00 15.76 -9.04
CA PRO A 854 -28.56 14.77 -8.06
C PRO A 854 -27.17 14.22 -8.39
N ASN A 855 -26.60 13.48 -7.43
CA ASN A 855 -25.53 12.55 -7.74
C ASN A 855 -26.02 11.49 -8.75
N GLY A 856 -25.09 10.99 -9.57
CA GLY A 856 -25.33 9.88 -10.48
C GLY A 856 -24.50 8.66 -10.10
N SER A 857 -24.82 7.52 -10.69
CA SER A 857 -23.94 6.36 -10.71
C SER A 857 -23.84 5.78 -12.11
N ILE A 858 -22.66 5.29 -12.45
CA ILE A 858 -22.47 4.39 -13.59
C ILE A 858 -22.97 3.01 -13.14
N GLN A 859 -23.83 2.37 -13.92
CA GLN A 859 -24.12 0.95 -13.73
C GLN A 859 -22.86 0.18 -14.13
N ALA A 860 -22.03 -0.18 -13.14
CA ALA A 860 -20.95 -1.12 -13.36
C ALA A 860 -21.56 -2.49 -13.71
N GLU A 861 -21.03 -3.15 -14.73
CA GLU A 861 -21.31 -4.58 -14.86
C GLU A 861 -20.64 -5.29 -13.68
N PRO A 862 -21.37 -6.18 -12.99
CA PRO A 862 -20.84 -6.78 -11.80
C PRO A 862 -19.81 -7.84 -12.14
N ARG A 863 -18.63 -7.70 -11.55
CA ARG A 863 -17.64 -8.75 -11.43
C ARG A 863 -18.08 -9.56 -10.21
N GLY A 864 -18.96 -10.50 -10.50
CA GLY A 864 -19.62 -11.39 -9.55
C GLY A 864 -21.13 -11.60 -9.79
N ASP A 865 -21.64 -12.80 -9.49
CA ASP A 865 -22.64 -12.93 -8.41
C ASP A 865 -21.93 -12.53 -7.10
N PHE A 866 -22.60 -12.42 -5.96
CA PHE A 866 -21.92 -12.22 -4.67
C PHE A 866 -22.34 -13.26 -3.62
N ARG A 867 -23.24 -14.18 -3.99
CA ARG A 867 -23.55 -15.35 -3.18
C ARG A 867 -22.44 -16.41 -3.16
N ARG A 868 -22.15 -17.14 -4.26
CA ARG A 868 -21.28 -18.36 -4.21
C ARG A 868 -19.76 -18.14 -4.01
N GLU A 869 -19.28 -16.91 -4.02
CA GLU A 869 -17.94 -16.52 -3.56
C GLU A 869 -17.83 -16.55 -2.02
N TYR A 870 -18.89 -16.14 -1.32
CA TYR A 870 -18.79 -15.68 0.07
C TYR A 870 -19.58 -16.49 1.11
N GLY A 871 -19.98 -17.74 0.84
CA GLY A 871 -20.65 -18.53 1.89
C GLY A 871 -22.11 -18.14 2.15
N ILE A 872 -22.78 -17.41 1.25
CA ILE A 872 -24.14 -16.89 1.44
C ILE A 872 -25.20 -17.75 0.73
N ALA A 873 -26.01 -18.49 1.49
CA ALA A 873 -27.01 -19.38 0.88
C ALA A 873 -27.96 -18.69 -0.13
N PRO A 874 -28.44 -19.41 -1.14
CA PRO A 874 -29.23 -18.80 -2.23
C PRO A 874 -30.65 -18.44 -1.81
N ASP A 875 -31.18 -19.23 -0.89
CA ASP A 875 -32.47 -19.10 -0.21
C ASP A 875 -32.36 -18.23 1.05
N ARG A 876 -31.16 -18.08 1.63
CA ARG A 876 -30.89 -17.09 2.67
C ARG A 876 -31.28 -15.70 2.19
N PHE A 877 -31.98 -14.95 3.02
CA PHE A 877 -32.26 -13.55 2.77
C PHE A 877 -30.99 -12.72 2.93
N LEU A 878 -30.45 -12.16 1.85
CA LEU A 878 -29.19 -11.42 1.89
C LEU A 878 -29.43 -9.92 2.15
N ILE A 879 -29.04 -9.49 3.34
CA ILE A 879 -28.96 -8.11 3.78
C ILE A 879 -27.53 -7.60 3.52
N LEU A 880 -27.37 -6.62 2.64
CA LEU A 880 -26.07 -6.02 2.31
C LEU A 880 -25.92 -4.65 2.95
N HIS A 881 -24.74 -4.33 3.47
CA HIS A 881 -24.34 -2.98 3.90
C HIS A 881 -23.01 -2.64 3.24
N VAL A 882 -22.88 -1.45 2.65
CA VAL A 882 -21.61 -0.98 2.06
C VAL A 882 -21.31 0.42 2.57
N ALA A 883 -20.24 0.55 3.35
CA ALA A 883 -19.80 1.80 3.96
C ALA A 883 -18.33 1.68 4.41
N ASN A 884 -17.55 2.76 4.35
CA ASN A 884 -16.24 2.80 5.02
C ASN A 884 -16.42 2.78 6.55
N LEU A 885 -15.45 2.22 7.29
CA LEU A 885 -15.52 2.14 8.77
C LEU A 885 -15.29 3.52 9.39
N TYR A 886 -16.31 4.37 9.35
CA TYR A 886 -16.34 5.72 9.90
C TYR A 886 -17.56 5.87 10.81
N SER A 887 -17.39 6.57 11.92
CA SER A 887 -18.34 6.76 13.02
C SER A 887 -19.78 7.03 12.55
N VAL A 888 -19.97 8.00 11.66
CA VAL A 888 -21.28 8.41 11.10
C VAL A 888 -22.08 7.29 10.43
N LYS A 889 -21.41 6.22 9.97
CA LYS A 889 -22.02 5.08 9.25
C LYS A 889 -22.72 4.07 10.17
N ASN A 890 -22.51 4.18 11.48
CA ASN A 890 -23.26 3.44 12.51
C ASN A 890 -23.23 1.90 12.37
N HIS A 891 -22.04 1.35 12.11
CA HIS A 891 -21.79 -0.09 12.03
C HIS A 891 -22.22 -0.82 13.32
N LEU A 892 -21.88 -0.24 14.48
CA LEU A 892 -22.20 -0.78 15.80
C LEU A 892 -23.71 -0.86 16.05
N GLY A 893 -24.48 0.17 15.71
CA GLY A 893 -25.94 0.16 15.85
C GLY A 893 -26.62 -0.84 14.92
N LEU A 894 -26.12 -1.00 13.69
CA LEU A 894 -26.63 -2.01 12.76
C LEU A 894 -26.42 -3.43 13.29
N LEU A 895 -25.20 -3.72 13.78
CA LEU A 895 -24.87 -5.00 14.40
C LEU A 895 -25.76 -5.24 15.63
N ALA A 896 -25.97 -4.22 16.48
CA ALA A 896 -26.77 -4.31 17.69
C ALA A 896 -28.25 -4.62 17.42
N VAL A 897 -28.89 -3.97 16.44
CA VAL A 897 -30.31 -4.27 16.11
C VAL A 897 -30.45 -5.59 15.35
N LEU A 898 -29.50 -5.94 14.48
CA LEU A 898 -29.52 -7.19 13.72
C LEU A 898 -28.83 -8.34 14.48
N ASN A 899 -28.92 -8.35 15.82
CA ASN A 899 -28.29 -9.37 16.69
C ASN A 899 -29.06 -10.69 16.82
N ARG A 900 -30.26 -10.77 16.24
CA ARG A 900 -31.17 -11.94 16.31
C ARG A 900 -31.78 -12.26 14.94
N LEU A 901 -30.96 -12.23 13.89
CA LEU A 901 -31.39 -12.66 12.56
C LEU A 901 -31.65 -14.19 12.54
N PRO A 902 -32.71 -14.67 11.88
CA PRO A 902 -32.92 -16.11 11.66
C PRO A 902 -31.80 -16.76 10.83
N GLU A 903 -31.61 -18.06 10.97
CA GLU A 903 -30.56 -18.83 10.26
C GLU A 903 -30.69 -18.84 8.73
N ASP A 904 -31.87 -18.51 8.20
CA ASP A 904 -32.14 -18.31 6.78
C ASP A 904 -32.06 -16.83 6.36
N VAL A 905 -31.23 -16.06 7.07
CA VAL A 905 -30.84 -14.68 6.78
C VAL A 905 -29.33 -14.52 6.88
N GLN A 906 -28.76 -13.62 6.09
CA GLN A 906 -27.34 -13.25 6.13
C GLN A 906 -27.21 -11.73 6.18
N LEU A 907 -26.45 -11.19 7.14
CA LEU A 907 -25.92 -9.83 7.07
C LEU A 907 -24.52 -9.86 6.47
N VAL A 908 -24.24 -8.93 5.57
CA VAL A 908 -22.92 -8.70 4.98
C VAL A 908 -22.58 -7.22 5.05
N MET A 909 -21.35 -6.90 5.44
CA MET A 909 -20.84 -5.55 5.60
C MET A 909 -19.55 -5.39 4.79
N ILE A 910 -19.51 -4.44 3.85
CA ILE A 910 -18.37 -4.23 2.94
C ILE A 910 -17.81 -2.83 3.18
N GLY A 911 -16.57 -2.73 3.64
CA GLY A 911 -16.00 -1.45 4.06
C GLY A 911 -14.50 -1.43 4.26
N ARG A 912 -13.82 -0.44 3.69
CA ARG A 912 -12.41 -0.16 4.04
C ARG A 912 -12.33 0.45 5.44
N SER A 913 -11.31 0.04 6.20
CA SER A 913 -10.97 0.70 7.47
C SER A 913 -10.47 2.13 7.22
N THR A 914 -10.77 3.06 8.13
CA THR A 914 -10.34 4.46 8.06
C THR A 914 -9.22 4.76 9.07
N GLU A 915 -8.81 6.02 9.18
CA GLU A 915 -7.85 6.48 10.19
C GLU A 915 -8.47 6.66 11.60
N GLU A 916 -9.79 6.50 11.77
CA GLU A 916 -10.47 6.49 13.08
C GLU A 916 -10.16 5.20 13.89
N GLY A 917 -8.91 5.05 14.34
CA GLY A 917 -8.41 3.81 14.97
C GLY A 917 -9.30 3.25 16.08
N THR A 918 -9.87 4.11 16.94
CA THR A 918 -10.78 3.70 18.03
C THR A 918 -12.09 3.11 17.51
N TYR A 919 -12.74 3.75 16.53
CA TYR A 919 -13.99 3.25 15.96
C TYR A 919 -13.75 1.98 15.12
N VAL A 920 -12.66 1.96 14.35
CA VAL A 920 -12.23 0.77 13.60
C VAL A 920 -11.97 -0.42 14.54
N HIS A 921 -11.39 -0.19 15.73
CA HIS A 921 -11.23 -1.24 16.75
C HIS A 921 -12.59 -1.74 17.26
N GLN A 922 -13.45 -0.83 17.72
CA GLN A 922 -14.78 -1.18 18.24
C GLN A 922 -15.63 -1.95 17.23
N VAL A 923 -15.59 -1.57 15.95
CA VAL A 923 -16.33 -2.27 14.89
C VAL A 923 -15.75 -3.66 14.61
N ARG A 924 -14.42 -3.82 14.64
CA ARG A 924 -13.79 -5.14 14.51
C ARG A 924 -14.12 -6.05 15.69
N GLU A 925 -14.02 -5.56 16.92
CA GLU A 925 -14.40 -6.28 18.13
C GLU A 925 -15.88 -6.72 18.10
N ALA A 926 -16.78 -5.84 17.64
CA ALA A 926 -18.20 -6.15 17.46
C ALA A 926 -18.48 -7.15 16.31
N LEU A 927 -17.58 -7.27 15.33
CA LEU A 927 -17.65 -8.25 14.23
C LEU A 927 -17.03 -9.60 14.63
N ASP A 928 -15.93 -9.60 15.39
CA ASP A 928 -15.31 -10.82 15.94
C ASP A 928 -16.27 -11.53 16.92
N ALA A 929 -17.08 -10.75 17.65
CA ALA A 929 -18.21 -11.25 18.45
C ALA A 929 -19.44 -11.71 17.64
N ARG A 930 -19.42 -11.56 16.30
CA ARG A 930 -20.56 -11.78 15.38
C ARG A 930 -20.17 -12.59 14.14
N PRO A 931 -19.72 -13.86 14.29
CA PRO A 931 -19.35 -14.73 13.18
C PRO A 931 -20.53 -15.13 12.26
N ASP A 932 -21.76 -14.77 12.61
CA ASP A 932 -22.92 -14.85 11.73
C ASP A 932 -22.96 -13.72 10.68
N VAL A 933 -22.17 -12.65 10.87
CA VAL A 933 -22.03 -11.51 9.96
C VAL A 933 -20.76 -11.66 9.13
N LEU A 934 -20.89 -11.54 7.81
CA LEU A 934 -19.73 -11.49 6.92
C LEU A 934 -19.23 -10.05 6.82
N TYR A 935 -17.98 -9.80 7.19
CA TYR A 935 -17.31 -8.53 6.92
C TYR A 935 -16.25 -8.69 5.83
N LEU A 936 -16.27 -7.78 4.85
CA LEU A 936 -15.29 -7.67 3.78
C LEU A 936 -14.59 -6.31 3.86
N PRO A 937 -13.25 -6.23 3.77
CA PRO A 937 -12.48 -5.00 3.94
C PRO A 937 -12.58 -4.01 2.75
N GLY A 938 -13.64 -4.12 1.93
CA GLY A 938 -13.87 -3.32 0.73
C GLY A 938 -13.59 -4.08 -0.57
N LEU A 939 -14.35 -3.77 -1.62
CA LEU A 939 -14.20 -4.32 -2.98
C LEU A 939 -13.88 -3.20 -4.00
N ASP A 940 -13.68 -3.57 -5.26
CA ASP A 940 -13.75 -2.63 -6.39
C ASP A 940 -15.20 -2.37 -6.83
N ALA A 941 -15.40 -1.52 -7.84
CA ALA A 941 -16.75 -1.11 -8.27
C ALA A 941 -17.56 -2.27 -8.86
N GLU A 942 -16.89 -3.25 -9.45
CA GLU A 942 -17.53 -4.37 -10.13
C GLU A 942 -17.95 -5.45 -9.10
N GLY A 943 -17.11 -5.71 -8.11
CA GLY A 943 -17.46 -6.53 -6.94
C GLY A 943 -18.55 -5.91 -6.04
N ILE A 944 -18.61 -4.57 -5.93
CA ILE A 944 -19.74 -3.89 -5.29
C ILE A 944 -21.02 -4.09 -6.10
N ALA A 945 -21.01 -3.93 -7.42
CA ALA A 945 -22.19 -4.20 -8.25
C ALA A 945 -22.64 -5.67 -8.15
N ALA A 946 -21.71 -6.62 -7.95
CA ALA A 946 -22.04 -8.01 -7.71
C ALA A 946 -22.76 -8.21 -6.38
N ALA A 947 -22.27 -7.57 -5.32
CA ALA A 947 -22.95 -7.49 -4.03
C ALA A 947 -24.37 -6.96 -4.19
N MET A 948 -24.55 -5.90 -4.99
CA MET A 948 -25.88 -5.37 -5.28
C MET A 948 -26.77 -6.37 -6.04
N ARG A 949 -26.27 -7.02 -7.10
CA ARG A 949 -27.02 -8.00 -7.91
C ARG A 949 -27.41 -9.26 -7.11
N ALA A 950 -26.63 -9.64 -6.11
CA ALA A 950 -26.89 -10.80 -5.26
C ALA A 950 -27.90 -10.55 -4.14
N ALA A 951 -27.89 -9.35 -3.58
CA ALA A 951 -28.62 -9.06 -2.34
C ALA A 951 -30.14 -9.13 -2.52
N ASP A 952 -30.84 -9.39 -1.42
CA ASP A 952 -32.29 -9.22 -1.36
C ASP A 952 -32.67 -7.80 -0.94
N VAL A 953 -31.79 -7.12 -0.20
CA VAL A 953 -31.97 -5.75 0.26
C VAL A 953 -30.64 -5.10 0.67
N LEU A 954 -30.40 -3.85 0.27
CA LEU A 954 -29.33 -2.99 0.83
C LEU A 954 -29.83 -2.33 2.13
N VAL A 955 -29.00 -2.22 3.17
CA VAL A 955 -29.26 -1.46 4.39
C VAL A 955 -28.26 -0.32 4.60
N LEU A 956 -28.77 0.85 4.99
CA LEU A 956 -27.95 1.99 5.44
C LEU A 956 -28.37 2.36 6.87
N ALA A 957 -27.45 2.18 7.82
CA ALA A 957 -27.67 2.48 9.24
C ALA A 957 -27.25 3.89 9.66
N SER A 958 -26.62 4.64 8.74
CA SER A 958 -25.92 5.90 9.01
C SER A 958 -26.74 6.88 9.85
N HIS A 959 -26.07 7.57 10.77
CA HIS A 959 -26.66 8.68 11.51
C HIS A 959 -27.01 9.85 10.58
N SER A 960 -26.19 10.06 9.54
CA SER A 960 -26.24 11.24 8.67
C SER A 960 -25.62 10.94 7.30
N GLU A 961 -26.32 11.24 6.21
CA GLU A 961 -25.80 11.26 4.82
C GLU A 961 -26.42 12.44 4.08
N ALA A 962 -25.75 12.95 3.04
CA ALA A 962 -26.35 13.90 2.10
C ALA A 962 -27.02 13.14 0.93
N SER A 963 -26.22 12.54 0.05
CA SER A 963 -26.70 11.71 -1.06
C SER A 963 -25.82 10.45 -1.22
N PRO A 964 -26.23 9.32 -0.62
CA PRO A 964 -25.41 8.11 -0.57
C PRO A 964 -25.38 7.36 -1.92
N LEU A 965 -24.24 7.42 -2.63
CA LEU A 965 -24.04 6.79 -3.95
C LEU A 965 -24.43 5.30 -3.99
N VAL A 966 -24.18 4.57 -2.89
CA VAL A 966 -24.52 3.16 -2.72
C VAL A 966 -26.01 2.86 -2.94
N VAL A 967 -26.91 3.81 -2.67
CA VAL A 967 -28.35 3.66 -2.97
C VAL A 967 -28.61 3.75 -4.47
N LEU A 968 -27.88 4.61 -5.18
CA LEU A 968 -27.96 4.72 -6.65
C LEU A 968 -27.40 3.45 -7.33
N GLU A 969 -26.32 2.89 -6.78
CA GLU A 969 -25.73 1.61 -7.21
C GLU A 969 -26.73 0.45 -7.02
N ALA A 970 -27.38 0.35 -5.87
CA ALA A 970 -28.46 -0.60 -5.61
C ALA A 970 -29.65 -0.42 -6.58
N MET A 971 -30.13 0.81 -6.76
CA MET A 971 -31.22 1.12 -7.68
C MET A 971 -30.89 0.73 -9.13
N SER A 972 -29.68 0.98 -9.61
CA SER A 972 -29.22 0.54 -10.94
C SER A 972 -29.27 -0.99 -11.10
N SER A 973 -29.04 -1.71 -10.00
CA SER A 973 -28.94 -3.18 -9.92
C SER A 973 -30.27 -3.89 -9.68
N CYS A 974 -31.40 -3.17 -9.71
CA CYS A 974 -32.72 -3.66 -9.27
C CYS A 974 -32.79 -4.11 -7.79
N LEU A 975 -31.85 -3.69 -6.95
CA LEU A 975 -31.83 -4.05 -5.53
C LEU A 975 -32.70 -3.06 -4.73
N PRO A 976 -33.74 -3.52 -4.02
CA PRO A 976 -34.43 -2.67 -3.08
C PRO A 976 -33.56 -2.32 -1.87
N TRP A 977 -33.79 -1.16 -1.27
CA TRP A 977 -32.98 -0.66 -0.15
C TRP A 977 -33.83 -0.30 1.08
N LEU A 978 -33.18 -0.23 2.25
CA LEU A 978 -33.75 0.14 3.53
C LEU A 978 -32.77 1.09 4.25
N ALA A 979 -33.21 2.31 4.54
CA ALA A 979 -32.35 3.35 5.09
C ALA A 979 -32.91 3.94 6.39
N THR A 980 -32.03 4.47 7.23
CA THR A 980 -32.40 5.33 8.37
C THR A 980 -32.89 6.70 7.89
N PRO A 981 -33.69 7.43 8.69
CA PRO A 981 -34.19 8.75 8.31
C PRO A 981 -33.10 9.82 8.09
N GLY A 982 -31.90 9.60 8.63
CA GLY A 982 -30.73 10.46 8.44
C GLY A 982 -30.02 10.32 7.09
N CYS A 983 -30.40 9.35 6.25
CA CYS A 983 -29.72 9.08 4.97
C CYS A 983 -30.08 10.08 3.82
N GLY A 984 -30.45 11.32 4.13
CA GLY A 984 -30.62 12.40 3.15
C GLY A 984 -31.61 12.09 2.01
N THR A 985 -31.12 12.04 0.76
CA THR A 985 -31.94 11.89 -0.46
C THR A 985 -32.84 10.65 -0.52
N VAL A 986 -32.68 9.66 0.37
CA VAL A 986 -33.48 8.43 0.37
C VAL A 986 -34.99 8.65 0.47
N HIS A 987 -35.46 9.73 1.11
CA HIS A 987 -36.90 10.00 1.24
C HIS A 987 -37.60 10.22 -0.11
N GLU A 988 -36.88 10.85 -1.05
CA GLU A 988 -37.31 11.18 -2.41
C GLU A 988 -37.09 10.02 -3.41
N GLN A 989 -36.17 9.11 -3.08
CA GLN A 989 -35.79 7.99 -3.93
C GLN A 989 -36.84 6.87 -3.92
N ALA A 990 -36.78 6.04 -4.97
CA ALA A 990 -37.73 4.95 -5.21
C ALA A 990 -37.06 3.59 -5.04
N GLY A 991 -37.89 2.57 -4.90
CA GLY A 991 -37.45 1.18 -4.74
C GLY A 991 -36.93 0.81 -3.35
N GLY A 992 -37.10 1.67 -2.36
CA GLY A 992 -36.78 1.32 -0.98
C GLY A 992 -37.60 2.05 0.06
N LEU A 993 -37.28 1.73 1.31
CA LEU A 993 -38.02 2.14 2.50
C LEU A 993 -37.12 2.93 3.43
N VAL A 994 -37.67 3.95 4.07
CA VAL A 994 -37.04 4.65 5.18
C VAL A 994 -37.76 4.30 6.46
N ALA A 995 -37.02 3.82 7.46
CA ALA A 995 -37.54 3.44 8.78
C ALA A 995 -36.51 3.72 9.88
N PRO A 996 -36.94 3.95 11.14
CA PRO A 996 -36.03 3.98 12.28
C PRO A 996 -35.20 2.69 12.41
N LEU A 997 -33.96 2.81 12.88
CA LEU A 997 -33.00 1.68 12.88
C LEU A 997 -33.50 0.49 13.70
N ASP A 998 -34.17 0.73 14.83
CA ASP A 998 -34.75 -0.33 15.67
C ASP A 998 -35.84 -1.14 14.96
N LYS A 999 -36.46 -0.61 13.91
CA LYS A 999 -37.45 -1.31 13.07
C LYS A 999 -36.84 -2.08 11.91
N PHE A 1000 -35.52 -2.02 11.70
CA PHE A 1000 -34.88 -2.71 10.58
C PHE A 1000 -35.19 -4.21 10.60
N HIS A 1001 -35.10 -4.87 11.76
CA HIS A 1001 -35.41 -6.30 11.87
C HIS A 1001 -36.80 -6.64 11.30
N ASP A 1002 -37.86 -5.96 11.77
CA ASP A 1002 -39.24 -6.24 11.39
C ASP A 1002 -39.54 -5.92 9.91
N VAL A 1003 -38.96 -4.84 9.39
CA VAL A 1003 -39.05 -4.47 7.97
C VAL A 1003 -38.35 -5.50 7.10
N LEU A 1004 -37.14 -5.91 7.48
CA LEU A 1004 -36.35 -6.92 6.75
C LEU A 1004 -37.03 -8.29 6.76
N MET A 1005 -37.58 -8.73 7.90
CA MET A 1005 -38.34 -9.99 7.97
C MET A 1005 -39.65 -9.93 7.15
N THR A 1006 -40.26 -8.75 7.03
CA THR A 1006 -41.45 -8.55 6.17
C THR A 1006 -41.07 -8.55 4.69
N LEU A 1007 -39.99 -7.87 4.29
CA LEU A 1007 -39.44 -7.91 2.94
C LEU A 1007 -39.06 -9.36 2.56
N LYS A 1008 -38.43 -10.12 3.46
CA LYS A 1008 -38.08 -11.55 3.29
C LYS A 1008 -39.29 -12.40 2.94
N ARG A 1009 -40.39 -12.26 3.68
CA ARG A 1009 -41.67 -12.97 3.44
C ARG A 1009 -42.37 -12.55 2.15
N GLN A 1010 -41.99 -11.43 1.53
CA GLN A 1010 -42.68 -10.83 0.39
C GLN A 1010 -41.79 -10.69 -0.85
N PRO A 1011 -41.37 -11.79 -1.52
CA PRO A 1011 -40.46 -11.73 -2.67
C PRO A 1011 -41.04 -10.98 -3.89
N ALA A 1012 -42.37 -10.99 -4.08
CA ALA A 1012 -43.01 -10.20 -5.14
C ALA A 1012 -42.84 -8.69 -4.90
N LEU A 1013 -42.97 -8.26 -3.64
CA LEU A 1013 -42.78 -6.89 -3.20
C LEU A 1013 -41.32 -6.41 -3.39
N ARG A 1014 -40.34 -7.28 -3.12
CA ARG A 1014 -38.90 -6.96 -3.34
C ARG A 1014 -38.61 -6.68 -4.81
N ARG A 1015 -39.14 -7.50 -5.72
CA ARG A 1015 -39.00 -7.28 -7.17
C ARG A 1015 -39.72 -6.02 -7.63
N GLU A 1016 -40.89 -5.72 -7.07
CA GLU A 1016 -41.65 -4.51 -7.38
C GLU A 1016 -40.93 -3.24 -6.92
N LEU A 1017 -40.38 -3.25 -5.70
CA LEU A 1017 -39.49 -2.21 -5.19
C LEU A 1017 -38.25 -2.07 -6.09
N GLY A 1018 -37.49 -3.15 -6.31
CA GLY A 1018 -36.30 -3.16 -7.15
C GLY A 1018 -36.53 -2.59 -8.56
N ALA A 1019 -37.62 -2.98 -9.22
CA ALA A 1019 -37.99 -2.45 -10.53
C ALA A 1019 -38.40 -0.96 -10.50
N LEU A 1020 -39.03 -0.48 -9.43
CA LEU A 1020 -39.30 0.95 -9.24
C LEU A 1020 -38.00 1.74 -8.96
N GLY A 1021 -37.04 1.13 -8.27
CA GLY A 1021 -35.69 1.65 -8.08
C GLY A 1021 -34.96 1.83 -9.41
N GLN A 1022 -34.89 0.77 -10.22
CA GLN A 1022 -34.25 0.84 -11.54
C GLN A 1022 -34.97 1.80 -12.50
N ALA A 1023 -36.30 1.84 -12.50
CA ALA A 1023 -37.06 2.79 -13.32
C ALA A 1023 -36.76 4.25 -12.95
N HIS A 1024 -36.60 4.57 -11.66
CA HIS A 1024 -36.19 5.90 -11.21
C HIS A 1024 -34.71 6.17 -11.56
N TRP A 1025 -33.80 5.23 -11.30
CA TRP A 1025 -32.38 5.39 -11.67
C TRP A 1025 -32.20 5.64 -13.17
N THR A 1026 -32.90 4.88 -14.02
CA THR A 1026 -32.81 5.01 -15.48
C THR A 1026 -33.27 6.40 -15.97
N GLY A 1027 -34.22 7.04 -15.28
CA GLY A 1027 -34.76 8.34 -15.64
C GLY A 1027 -34.21 9.56 -14.88
N SER A 1028 -33.34 9.35 -13.87
CA SER A 1028 -32.88 10.42 -12.97
C SER A 1028 -31.43 10.29 -12.45
N PHE A 1029 -30.86 9.09 -12.35
CA PHE A 1029 -29.56 8.88 -11.66
C PHE A 1029 -28.52 8.11 -12.49
N ASN A 1030 -28.89 7.65 -13.69
CA ASN A 1030 -27.94 7.12 -14.65
C ASN A 1030 -26.91 8.20 -15.00
N TRP A 1031 -25.62 7.86 -14.87
CA TRP A 1031 -24.52 8.79 -15.09
C TRP A 1031 -24.57 9.55 -16.42
N SER A 1032 -25.02 8.91 -17.51
CA SER A 1032 -25.16 9.55 -18.83
C SER A 1032 -26.17 10.70 -18.85
N HIS A 1033 -27.18 10.65 -17.97
CA HIS A 1033 -28.17 11.71 -17.79
C HIS A 1033 -27.62 12.80 -16.85
N VAL A 1034 -27.00 12.41 -15.73
CA VAL A 1034 -26.42 13.36 -14.75
C VAL A 1034 -25.28 14.18 -15.36
N VAL A 1035 -24.39 13.58 -16.17
CA VAL A 1035 -23.33 14.33 -16.86
C VAL A 1035 -23.91 15.29 -17.91
N GLN A 1036 -25.01 14.95 -18.58
CA GLN A 1036 -25.69 15.88 -19.48
C GLN A 1036 -26.24 17.08 -18.70
N GLY A 1037 -26.79 16.88 -17.50
CA GLY A 1037 -27.19 17.98 -16.61
C GLY A 1037 -26.02 18.89 -16.23
N TRP A 1038 -24.83 18.34 -15.94
CA TRP A 1038 -23.62 19.14 -15.72
C TRP A 1038 -23.18 19.92 -16.97
N ILE A 1039 -23.24 19.29 -18.16
CA ILE A 1039 -22.93 19.95 -19.44
C ILE A 1039 -23.93 21.07 -19.74
N ASP A 1040 -25.20 20.91 -19.41
CA ASP A 1040 -26.23 21.93 -19.56
C ASP A 1040 -25.92 23.15 -18.66
N LEU A 1041 -25.62 22.94 -17.37
CA LEU A 1041 -25.22 24.03 -16.47
C LEU A 1041 -23.93 24.72 -16.94
N LEU A 1042 -22.94 23.97 -17.42
CA LEU A 1042 -21.69 24.50 -17.94
C LEU A 1042 -21.86 25.28 -19.25
N THR A 1043 -22.83 24.92 -20.10
CA THR A 1043 -23.09 25.58 -21.39
C THR A 1043 -24.15 26.68 -21.28
N THR A 1044 -25.42 26.31 -21.05
CA THR A 1044 -26.58 27.21 -21.01
C THR A 1044 -26.79 27.86 -19.64
N GLY A 1045 -26.40 27.19 -18.55
CA GLY A 1045 -26.77 27.57 -17.18
C GLY A 1045 -28.17 27.11 -16.75
N GLN A 1046 -28.84 26.27 -17.54
CA GLN A 1046 -30.18 25.75 -17.27
C GLN A 1046 -30.30 24.30 -17.75
N LEU A 1047 -30.82 23.39 -16.91
CA LEU A 1047 -31.01 21.99 -17.26
C LEU A 1047 -32.02 21.83 -18.42
N SER A 1048 -31.68 21.01 -19.41
CA SER A 1048 -32.58 20.64 -20.52
C SER A 1048 -33.59 19.56 -20.14
N THR A 1049 -33.32 18.81 -19.07
CA THR A 1049 -34.15 17.69 -18.57
C THR A 1049 -34.45 17.83 -17.09
N THR A 1050 -35.61 17.32 -16.65
CA THR A 1050 -35.87 17.11 -15.22
C THR A 1050 -35.17 15.86 -14.70
N PHE A 1051 -34.82 15.87 -13.41
CA PHE A 1051 -34.29 14.73 -12.65
C PHE A 1051 -35.29 14.24 -11.58
N VAL A 1052 -36.47 14.87 -11.48
CA VAL A 1052 -37.51 14.56 -10.49
C VAL A 1052 -38.13 13.18 -10.74
N LEU A 1053 -38.40 12.45 -9.65
CA LEU A 1053 -39.07 11.14 -9.64
C LEU A 1053 -40.24 11.06 -10.63
N PRO A 1054 -40.18 10.19 -11.67
CA PRO A 1054 -41.24 10.08 -12.66
C PRO A 1054 -42.59 9.72 -12.03
N GLU A 1055 -43.65 10.43 -12.43
CA GLU A 1055 -44.95 10.40 -11.75
C GLU A 1055 -45.60 9.01 -11.69
N GLU A 1056 -45.39 8.16 -12.70
CA GLU A 1056 -45.87 6.77 -12.68
C GLU A 1056 -45.12 5.92 -11.64
N VAL A 1057 -43.81 6.14 -11.50
CA VAL A 1057 -42.99 5.52 -10.45
C VAL A 1057 -43.41 6.05 -9.07
N ARG A 1058 -43.70 7.36 -8.95
CA ARG A 1058 -44.22 7.99 -7.72
C ARG A 1058 -45.52 7.34 -7.24
N LYS A 1059 -46.52 7.23 -8.12
CA LYS A 1059 -47.83 6.60 -7.80
C LYS A 1059 -47.69 5.14 -7.40
N ARG A 1060 -46.92 4.37 -8.16
CA ARG A 1060 -46.67 2.95 -7.86
C ARG A 1060 -45.90 2.79 -6.54
N MET A 1061 -44.92 3.65 -6.26
CA MET A 1061 -44.19 3.64 -5.00
C MET A 1061 -45.09 3.99 -3.80
N GLN A 1062 -46.04 4.92 -3.94
CA GLN A 1062 -47.05 5.20 -2.92
C GLN A 1062 -47.96 3.98 -2.65
N ALA A 1063 -48.46 3.32 -3.70
CA ALA A 1063 -49.27 2.11 -3.57
C ALA A 1063 -48.51 0.94 -2.94
N VAL A 1064 -47.21 0.79 -3.25
CA VAL A 1064 -46.30 -0.16 -2.61
C VAL A 1064 -46.10 0.18 -1.14
N ARG A 1065 -45.74 1.43 -0.79
CA ARG A 1065 -45.57 1.86 0.61
C ARG A 1065 -46.83 1.60 1.45
N ALA A 1066 -48.01 1.93 0.92
CA ALA A 1066 -49.29 1.67 1.58
C ALA A 1066 -49.57 0.17 1.83
N ARG A 1067 -49.26 -0.71 0.86
CA ARG A 1067 -49.34 -2.17 1.02
C ARG A 1067 -48.40 -2.69 2.11
N ILE A 1068 -47.24 -2.07 2.31
CA ILE A 1068 -46.24 -2.51 3.29
C ILE A 1068 -46.64 -2.12 4.71
N SER A 1069 -47.19 -0.91 4.91
CA SER A 1069 -47.73 -0.49 6.22
C SER A 1069 -48.84 -1.41 6.74
N LEU A 1070 -49.55 -2.13 5.87
CA LEU A 1070 -50.55 -3.15 6.24
C LEU A 1070 -49.96 -4.53 6.57
N LEU A 1071 -48.65 -4.75 6.36
CA LEU A 1071 -47.99 -6.05 6.49
C LEU A 1071 -46.97 -6.15 7.64
N ILE A 1072 -46.61 -5.03 8.27
CA ILE A 1072 -45.69 -5.02 9.43
C ILE A 1072 -46.52 -5.00 10.73
N PRO A 1073 -46.33 -5.93 11.70
CA PRO A 1073 -47.29 -6.14 12.80
C PRO A 1073 -47.40 -5.07 13.91
N SER A 1074 -46.95 -3.83 13.70
CA SER A 1074 -46.94 -2.78 14.73
C SER A 1074 -47.51 -1.47 14.20
N THR A 1075 -48.53 -0.94 14.87
CA THR A 1075 -49.43 0.14 14.42
C THR A 1075 -48.82 1.55 14.29
N ASP A 1076 -47.54 1.73 14.59
CA ASP A 1076 -46.89 3.05 14.69
C ASP A 1076 -45.72 3.26 13.69
N ILE A 1077 -45.51 2.37 12.72
CA ILE A 1077 -44.43 2.53 11.72
C ILE A 1077 -44.88 3.39 10.55
N GLU A 1078 -44.69 4.71 10.69
CA GLU A 1078 -44.84 5.69 9.60
C GLU A 1078 -43.66 5.67 8.62
N LEU A 1079 -43.62 4.62 7.78
CA LEU A 1079 -42.61 4.44 6.74
C LEU A 1079 -42.46 5.67 5.83
N ASN A 1080 -41.24 6.19 5.68
CA ASN A 1080 -40.88 7.32 4.80
C ASN A 1080 -41.51 8.68 5.15
N ARG A 1081 -41.76 8.99 6.42
CA ARG A 1081 -41.79 10.41 6.84
C ARG A 1081 -40.37 10.98 6.87
N SER A 1082 -40.15 12.11 6.24
CA SER A 1082 -38.98 12.95 6.56
C SER A 1082 -39.18 13.59 7.93
N SER A 1083 -38.10 13.69 8.71
CA SER A 1083 -38.08 14.41 9.99
C SER A 1083 -38.48 15.89 9.81
N VAL A 1084 -38.11 16.47 8.67
CA VAL A 1084 -38.46 17.82 8.22
C VAL A 1084 -39.98 18.04 8.15
N ALA A 1085 -40.75 17.04 7.70
CA ALA A 1085 -42.21 17.16 7.57
C ALA A 1085 -42.97 16.97 8.89
N SER A 1086 -42.40 16.26 9.87
CA SER A 1086 -43.07 15.96 11.16
C SER A 1086 -42.87 17.00 12.26
N ALA A 1087 -42.13 18.10 12.01
CA ALA A 1087 -41.83 19.14 12.99
C ALA A 1087 -43.01 20.08 13.35
N LYS A 1088 -44.25 19.56 13.34
CA LYS A 1088 -45.44 20.23 13.88
C LYS A 1088 -46.22 19.29 14.78
N THR A 1089 -46.61 19.80 15.95
CA THR A 1089 -47.44 19.11 16.97
C THR A 1089 -46.78 17.96 17.73
N ARG A 1090 -45.82 18.31 18.61
CA ARG A 1090 -45.75 17.75 19.98
C ARG A 1090 -44.97 18.70 20.90
N SER A 1091 -45.71 19.55 21.62
CA SER A 1091 -45.24 20.16 22.86
C SER A 1091 -45.47 19.21 24.02
N VAL A 1092 -44.61 19.23 25.06
CA VAL A 1092 -44.95 19.07 26.49
C VAL A 1092 -43.69 19.12 27.36
N GLN A 1093 -43.63 20.15 28.20
CA GLN A 1093 -43.06 20.27 29.57
C GLN A 1093 -41.57 20.02 29.86
N ASP A 1094 -40.99 20.98 30.58
CA ASP A 1094 -39.80 20.86 31.41
C ASP A 1094 -39.99 19.87 32.59
N THR A 1095 -38.94 19.15 32.95
CA THR A 1095 -38.65 18.76 34.34
C THR A 1095 -37.15 18.88 34.62
N SER A 1096 -36.79 19.50 35.74
CA SER A 1096 -35.39 19.78 36.12
C SER A 1096 -35.00 19.03 37.39
N GLU A 1097 -34.34 17.87 37.27
CA GLU A 1097 -33.80 17.09 38.38
C GLU A 1097 -32.61 16.24 37.89
N GLY A 1098 -31.50 16.21 38.63
CA GLY A 1098 -30.31 15.43 38.22
C GLY A 1098 -28.93 15.82 38.80
N ALA A 1099 -28.85 16.75 39.76
CA ALA A 1099 -27.58 17.35 40.20
C ALA A 1099 -27.00 16.81 41.54
N MET A 1100 -27.28 15.55 41.92
CA MET A 1100 -26.89 15.01 43.25
C MET A 1100 -26.15 13.66 43.24
N ASP A 1101 -25.83 13.08 42.07
CA ASP A 1101 -25.20 11.74 41.97
C ASP A 1101 -23.71 11.79 41.57
N SER A 1102 -23.21 12.96 41.10
CA SER A 1102 -21.84 13.15 40.60
C SER A 1102 -20.76 12.97 41.66
N ASP A 1103 -20.95 13.57 42.83
CA ASP A 1103 -19.87 13.74 43.80
C ASP A 1103 -19.53 12.41 44.48
N GLN A 1104 -20.55 11.57 44.69
CA GLN A 1104 -20.41 10.24 45.26
C GLN A 1104 -19.62 9.29 44.35
N PHE A 1105 -19.68 9.48 43.02
CA PHE A 1105 -18.85 8.77 42.05
C PHE A 1105 -17.36 9.13 42.21
N TYR A 1106 -17.02 10.42 42.28
CA TYR A 1106 -15.62 10.86 42.41
C TYR A 1106 -14.99 10.49 43.76
N VAL A 1107 -15.78 10.49 44.85
CA VAL A 1107 -15.33 9.94 46.15
C VAL A 1107 -15.01 8.44 46.02
N ASN A 1108 -15.87 7.67 45.37
CA ASN A 1108 -15.63 6.24 45.17
C ASN A 1108 -14.40 5.97 44.28
N LEU A 1109 -14.17 6.79 43.25
CA LEU A 1109 -13.00 6.69 42.37
C LEU A 1109 -11.70 7.06 43.08
N PHE A 1110 -11.59 8.27 43.64
CA PHE A 1110 -10.30 8.81 44.13
C PHE A 1110 -9.99 8.50 45.60
N VAL A 1111 -10.96 8.05 46.40
CA VAL A 1111 -10.76 7.72 47.82
C VAL A 1111 -10.84 6.22 48.07
N ASN A 1112 -11.81 5.54 47.45
CA ASN A 1112 -12.15 4.15 47.78
C ASN A 1112 -11.55 3.09 46.83
N ALA A 1113 -11.32 3.40 45.55
CA ALA A 1113 -10.84 2.42 44.58
C ALA A 1113 -9.31 2.16 44.70
N PRO A 1114 -8.84 0.92 44.96
CA PRO A 1114 -7.44 0.65 45.30
C PRO A 1114 -6.38 1.02 44.23
N ALA A 1115 -6.76 1.10 42.96
CA ALA A 1115 -5.88 1.53 41.88
C ALA A 1115 -5.76 3.06 41.73
N TRP A 1116 -6.75 3.80 42.25
CA TRP A 1116 -6.92 5.24 42.04
C TRP A 1116 -6.83 6.08 43.31
N SER A 1117 -6.65 5.48 44.50
CA SER A 1117 -6.41 6.18 45.77
C SER A 1117 -4.95 6.21 46.24
N THR A 1118 -4.00 5.77 45.39
CA THR A 1118 -2.57 5.69 45.75
C THR A 1118 -1.82 7.02 45.50
N PRO A 1119 -0.72 7.33 46.22
CA PRO A 1119 0.08 8.53 46.00
C PRO A 1119 0.99 8.47 44.77
N HIS A 1120 0.82 7.48 43.88
CA HIS A 1120 1.63 7.28 42.68
C HIS A 1120 0.74 7.24 41.43
N PRO A 1121 1.27 7.62 40.25
CA PRO A 1121 0.55 7.48 38.99
C PRO A 1121 0.37 6.01 38.62
N ASN A 1122 -0.77 5.68 38.02
CA ASN A 1122 -0.98 4.44 37.27
C ASN A 1122 -0.25 4.48 35.91
N ALA A 1123 -0.40 3.44 35.09
CA ALA A 1123 0.33 3.33 33.81
C ALA A 1123 0.01 4.47 32.81
N ASP A 1124 -1.26 4.86 32.70
CA ASP A 1124 -1.71 5.89 31.75
C ASP A 1124 -1.38 7.30 32.26
N GLU A 1125 -1.51 7.52 33.57
CA GLU A 1125 -1.03 8.71 34.27
C GLU A 1125 0.49 8.90 34.10
N ALA A 1126 1.28 7.83 34.17
CA ALA A 1126 2.72 7.86 33.93
C ALA A 1126 3.07 8.16 32.46
N ALA A 1127 2.29 7.64 31.50
CA ALA A 1127 2.45 7.94 30.08
C ALA A 1127 2.16 9.43 29.78
N ARG A 1128 1.10 9.99 30.39
CA ARG A 1128 0.78 11.42 30.30
C ARG A 1128 1.83 12.29 30.98
N TRP A 1129 2.30 11.89 32.17
CA TRP A 1129 3.37 12.58 32.89
C TRP A 1129 4.63 12.76 32.04
N SER A 1130 5.05 11.73 31.28
CA SER A 1130 6.20 11.83 30.37
C SER A 1130 6.08 12.98 29.34
N LYS A 1131 4.86 13.25 28.85
CA LYS A 1131 4.60 14.37 27.92
C LYS A 1131 4.57 15.71 28.64
N ILE A 1132 3.85 15.78 29.78
CA ILE A 1132 3.72 16.99 30.59
C ILE A 1132 5.09 17.47 31.07
N ALA A 1133 5.92 16.58 31.63
CA ALA A 1133 7.28 16.89 32.08
C ALA A 1133 8.17 17.43 30.94
N SER A 1134 8.12 16.82 29.76
CA SER A 1134 8.88 17.29 28.59
C SER A 1134 8.46 18.69 28.13
N PHE A 1135 7.21 19.09 28.33
CA PHE A 1135 6.72 20.43 27.98
C PHE A 1135 7.01 21.45 29.08
N LEU A 1136 6.89 21.07 30.35
CA LEU A 1136 7.33 21.88 31.50
C LEU A 1136 8.82 22.17 31.44
N GLU A 1137 9.66 21.21 31.05
CA GLU A 1137 11.08 21.46 30.78
C GLU A 1137 11.30 22.48 29.67
N PHE A 1138 10.56 22.40 28.56
CA PHE A 1138 10.65 23.39 27.47
C PHE A 1138 10.25 24.79 27.93
N ILE A 1139 9.14 24.93 28.66
CA ILE A 1139 8.68 26.19 29.26
C ILE A 1139 9.74 26.73 30.23
N LEU A 1140 10.21 25.91 31.17
CA LEU A 1140 11.18 26.32 32.20
C LEU A 1140 12.51 26.76 31.58
N ARG A 1141 13.00 26.05 30.56
CA ARG A 1141 14.20 26.43 29.79
C ARG A 1141 13.99 27.77 29.07
N ARG A 1142 12.84 27.99 28.44
CA ARG A 1142 12.50 29.24 27.74
C ARG A 1142 12.37 30.43 28.69
N ILE A 1143 11.75 30.24 29.85
CA ILE A 1143 11.59 31.28 30.88
C ILE A 1143 12.94 31.58 31.54
N ARG A 1144 13.74 30.58 31.92
CA ARG A 1144 15.07 30.80 32.54
C ARG A 1144 16.12 31.39 31.59
N HIS A 1145 15.90 31.36 30.28
CA HIS A 1145 16.70 32.13 29.32
C HIS A 1145 16.49 33.65 29.48
N GLN A 1146 15.36 34.09 30.03
CA GLN A 1146 15.04 35.50 30.27
C GLN A 1146 15.18 35.87 31.76
N GLU A 1147 14.72 35.00 32.67
CA GLU A 1147 14.79 35.16 34.12
C GLU A 1147 15.43 33.92 34.79
N PRO A 1148 16.78 33.83 34.88
CA PRO A 1148 17.48 32.61 35.31
C PRO A 1148 17.06 32.04 36.67
N ASN A 1149 16.67 32.92 37.60
CA ASN A 1149 16.27 32.56 38.97
C ASN A 1149 14.75 32.37 39.13
N LYS A 1150 13.95 32.41 38.05
CA LYS A 1150 12.50 32.25 38.13
C LYS A 1150 12.12 30.86 38.64
N VAL A 1151 11.29 30.87 39.69
CA VAL A 1151 10.51 29.73 40.16
C VAL A 1151 9.12 29.89 39.55
N LEU A 1152 8.60 28.84 38.90
CA LEU A 1152 7.27 28.89 38.30
C LEU A 1152 6.19 28.81 39.39
N ARG A 1153 5.11 29.55 39.23
CA ARG A 1153 3.83 29.29 39.93
C ARG A 1153 2.96 28.41 39.04
N ILE A 1154 2.53 27.27 39.56
CA ILE A 1154 1.79 26.24 38.80
C ILE A 1154 0.43 25.98 39.47
N LEU A 1155 -0.65 26.02 38.69
CA LEU A 1155 -1.98 25.61 39.14
C LEU A 1155 -2.36 24.28 38.48
N ASP A 1156 -2.87 23.33 39.26
CA ASP A 1156 -3.39 22.04 38.79
C ASP A 1156 -4.92 22.01 38.94
N VAL A 1157 -5.65 22.02 37.82
CA VAL A 1157 -7.12 22.19 37.78
C VAL A 1157 -7.81 20.84 37.56
N GLY A 1158 -8.68 20.48 38.51
CA GLY A 1158 -9.24 19.13 38.65
C GLY A 1158 -8.20 18.14 39.14
N CYS A 1159 -7.44 18.52 40.17
CA CYS A 1159 -6.27 17.74 40.62
C CYS A 1159 -6.63 16.35 41.18
N GLY A 1160 -7.91 16.06 41.45
CA GLY A 1160 -8.36 14.83 42.11
C GLY A 1160 -7.56 14.57 43.38
N ARG A 1161 -6.94 13.39 43.48
CA ARG A 1161 -6.08 13.00 44.63
C ARG A 1161 -4.74 13.74 44.73
N GLY A 1162 -4.41 14.64 43.80
CA GLY A 1162 -3.20 15.48 43.83
C GLY A 1162 -1.91 14.84 43.30
N TRP A 1163 -2.00 13.71 42.57
CA TRP A 1163 -0.83 12.99 42.07
C TRP A 1163 0.00 13.84 41.09
N LEU A 1164 -0.67 14.54 40.17
CA LEU A 1164 -0.03 15.40 39.17
C LEU A 1164 0.56 16.64 39.84
N THR A 1165 -0.20 17.27 40.75
CA THR A 1165 0.23 18.39 41.60
C THR A 1165 1.57 18.08 42.30
N ASN A 1166 1.69 16.89 42.87
CA ASN A 1166 2.92 16.44 43.53
C ASN A 1166 4.09 16.25 42.56
N LEU A 1167 3.86 15.81 41.32
CA LEU A 1167 4.92 15.69 40.30
C LEU A 1167 5.35 17.04 39.72
N VAL A 1168 4.41 17.98 39.48
CA VAL A 1168 4.76 19.33 38.99
C VAL A 1168 5.45 20.20 40.05
N SER A 1169 5.31 19.87 41.34
CA SER A 1169 6.03 20.53 42.45
C SER A 1169 7.56 20.60 42.26
N MET A 1170 8.14 19.68 41.49
CA MET A 1170 9.57 19.66 41.17
C MET A 1170 10.02 20.84 40.29
N TYR A 1171 9.09 21.52 39.63
CA TYR A 1171 9.34 22.59 38.65
C TYR A 1171 9.01 24.00 39.18
N GLY A 1172 8.30 24.09 40.31
CA GLY A 1172 7.80 25.36 40.82
C GLY A 1172 6.93 25.23 42.08
N THR A 1173 6.43 26.36 42.60
CA THR A 1173 5.42 26.35 43.65
C THR A 1173 4.06 25.98 43.05
N CYS A 1174 3.50 24.84 43.47
CA CYS A 1174 2.25 24.32 42.94
C CYS A 1174 1.10 24.37 43.95
N GLU A 1175 -0.11 24.59 43.45
CA GLU A 1175 -1.35 24.35 44.19
C GLU A 1175 -2.39 23.63 43.30
N GLY A 1176 -3.22 22.80 43.92
CA GLY A 1176 -4.27 22.04 43.24
C GLY A 1176 -5.68 22.51 43.63
N VAL A 1177 -6.61 22.52 42.67
CA VAL A 1177 -8.02 22.83 42.90
C VAL A 1177 -8.91 21.71 42.35
N GLU A 1178 -9.92 21.33 43.12
CA GLU A 1178 -10.81 20.20 42.86
C GLU A 1178 -12.18 20.48 43.49
N PRO A 1179 -13.31 20.39 42.77
CA PRO A 1179 -14.62 20.72 43.34
C PRO A 1179 -15.06 19.81 44.49
N VAL A 1180 -14.70 18.51 44.47
CA VAL A 1180 -15.21 17.54 45.46
C VAL A 1180 -14.40 17.60 46.76
N ALA A 1181 -14.97 18.23 47.79
CA ALA A 1181 -14.30 18.54 49.05
C ALA A 1181 -13.71 17.31 49.79
N GLU A 1182 -14.35 16.14 49.70
CA GLU A 1182 -13.81 14.90 50.30
C GLU A 1182 -12.58 14.37 49.56
N VAL A 1183 -12.51 14.56 48.23
CA VAL A 1183 -11.34 14.22 47.41
C VAL A 1183 -10.16 15.14 47.75
N VAL A 1184 -10.41 16.44 47.94
CA VAL A 1184 -9.42 17.39 48.49
C VAL A 1184 -8.96 16.99 49.90
N ALA A 1185 -9.86 16.52 50.76
CA ALA A 1185 -9.48 16.00 52.08
C ALA A 1185 -8.64 14.71 51.99
N HIS A 1186 -8.76 13.92 50.91
CA HIS A 1186 -7.86 12.81 50.61
C HIS A 1186 -6.49 13.28 50.07
N ALA A 1187 -6.47 14.20 49.10
CA ALA A 1187 -5.23 14.78 48.56
C ALA A 1187 -4.34 15.40 49.65
N ARG A 1188 -4.94 16.16 50.57
CA ARG A 1188 -4.26 16.74 51.76
C ARG A 1188 -3.68 15.71 52.72
N ARG A 1189 -4.19 14.47 52.73
CA ARG A 1189 -3.63 13.35 53.53
C ARG A 1189 -2.46 12.66 52.82
N LEU A 1190 -2.50 12.58 51.48
CA LEU A 1190 -1.41 12.00 50.68
C LEU A 1190 -0.20 12.95 50.58
N PHE A 1191 -0.44 14.25 50.38
CA PHE A 1191 0.60 15.24 50.14
C PHE A 1191 0.44 16.48 51.05
N PRO A 1192 0.62 16.34 52.39
CA PRO A 1192 0.38 17.41 53.37
C PRO A 1192 1.34 18.62 53.28
N HIS A 1193 2.31 18.57 52.38
CA HIS A 1193 3.27 19.64 52.10
C HIS A 1193 2.81 20.57 50.95
N LEU A 1194 1.68 20.27 50.30
CA LEU A 1194 1.14 21.01 49.15
C LEU A 1194 -0.20 21.67 49.49
N ARG A 1195 -0.50 22.80 48.82
CA ARG A 1195 -1.80 23.47 48.94
C ARG A 1195 -2.80 22.81 48.00
N PHE A 1196 -3.87 22.26 48.57
CA PHE A 1196 -5.09 21.87 47.84
C PHE A 1196 -6.28 22.66 48.36
N GLU A 1197 -7.19 23.03 47.49
CA GLU A 1197 -8.41 23.79 47.82
C GLU A 1197 -9.65 23.20 47.15
N ALA A 1198 -10.77 23.20 47.87
CA ALA A 1198 -12.05 22.69 47.36
C ALA A 1198 -12.77 23.81 46.62
N GLY A 1199 -13.00 23.65 45.31
CA GLY A 1199 -13.64 24.69 44.49
C GLY A 1199 -13.45 24.53 42.99
N THR A 1200 -13.80 25.58 42.23
CA THR A 1200 -13.69 25.65 40.76
C THR A 1200 -12.63 26.66 40.30
N ALA A 1201 -12.25 26.63 39.02
CA ALA A 1201 -11.33 27.61 38.44
C ALA A 1201 -11.82 29.06 38.60
N ASP A 1202 -13.13 29.32 38.45
CA ASP A 1202 -13.72 30.65 38.67
C ASP A 1202 -13.51 31.15 40.10
N GLN A 1203 -13.54 30.25 41.09
CA GLN A 1203 -13.31 30.58 42.49
C GLN A 1203 -11.82 30.89 42.77
N VAL A 1204 -10.89 30.27 42.02
CA VAL A 1204 -9.46 30.65 42.03
C VAL A 1204 -9.25 32.04 41.43
N LEU A 1205 -9.92 32.34 40.31
CA LEU A 1205 -9.87 33.65 39.64
C LEU A 1205 -10.51 34.77 40.49
N ALA A 1206 -11.54 34.44 41.28
CA ALA A 1206 -12.24 35.38 42.16
C ALA A 1206 -11.53 35.64 43.51
N ARG A 1207 -10.37 35.02 43.79
CA ARG A 1207 -9.66 35.21 45.07
C ARG A 1207 -9.10 36.64 45.19
N PRO A 1208 -9.19 37.29 46.37
CA PRO A 1208 -8.55 38.60 46.61
C PRO A 1208 -7.03 38.61 46.50
N ASP A 1209 -6.37 37.45 46.68
CA ASP A 1209 -4.93 37.25 46.49
C ASP A 1209 -4.58 36.67 45.11
N PHE A 1210 -5.52 36.64 44.15
CA PHE A 1210 -5.24 36.16 42.80
C PHE A 1210 -4.14 36.99 42.13
N ALA A 1211 -3.11 36.28 41.68
CA ALA A 1211 -2.08 36.78 40.79
C ALA A 1211 -1.76 35.67 39.78
N PRO A 1212 -1.45 35.97 38.50
CA PRO A 1212 -1.29 34.95 37.47
C PRO A 1212 -0.29 33.84 37.81
N TYR A 1213 -0.63 32.63 37.39
CA TYR A 1213 0.27 31.48 37.39
C TYR A 1213 1.12 31.50 36.12
N ASP A 1214 2.38 31.05 36.21
CA ASP A 1214 3.27 30.94 35.05
C ASP A 1214 2.91 29.73 34.17
N VAL A 1215 2.27 28.72 34.76
CA VAL A 1215 1.70 27.55 34.06
C VAL A 1215 0.39 27.13 34.73
N VAL A 1216 -0.59 26.72 33.93
CA VAL A 1216 -1.75 25.94 34.40
C VAL A 1216 -1.66 24.56 33.76
N VAL A 1217 -1.88 23.51 34.55
CA VAL A 1217 -1.97 22.12 34.09
C VAL A 1217 -3.35 21.55 34.42
N THR A 1218 -3.77 20.57 33.63
CA THR A 1218 -4.96 19.76 33.88
C THR A 1218 -4.80 18.42 33.15
N SER A 1219 -5.29 17.36 33.78
CA SER A 1219 -5.44 16.02 33.22
C SER A 1219 -6.76 15.49 33.78
N GLU A 1220 -7.58 14.84 32.96
CA GLU A 1220 -8.90 14.31 33.33
C GLU A 1220 -10.01 15.36 33.60
N VAL A 1221 -9.93 16.55 32.97
CA VAL A 1221 -11.01 17.57 33.01
C VAL A 1221 -11.45 18.03 31.62
N LEU A 1222 -10.51 18.24 30.69
CA LEU A 1222 -10.80 18.75 29.35
C LEU A 1222 -11.67 17.80 28.52
N GLU A 1223 -11.73 16.51 28.85
CA GLU A 1223 -12.71 15.56 28.30
C GLU A 1223 -14.15 15.88 28.70
N HIS A 1224 -14.38 16.25 29.97
CA HIS A 1224 -15.71 16.45 30.58
C HIS A 1224 -16.37 17.79 30.22
N VAL A 1225 -15.57 18.78 29.83
CA VAL A 1225 -16.08 19.99 29.16
C VAL A 1225 -16.81 19.56 27.87
N PRO A 1226 -18.01 20.08 27.52
CA PRO A 1226 -18.64 19.80 26.23
C PRO A 1226 -17.76 20.28 25.06
N HIS A 1227 -17.75 19.58 23.91
CA HIS A 1227 -16.75 19.85 22.86
C HIS A 1227 -16.72 21.31 22.38
N GLY A 1228 -17.90 21.93 22.18
CA GLY A 1228 -18.06 23.35 21.85
C GLY A 1228 -17.87 24.34 23.01
N GLN A 1229 -17.19 23.93 24.08
CA GLN A 1229 -16.77 24.77 25.21
C GLN A 1229 -15.27 24.56 25.56
N LYS A 1230 -14.50 23.87 24.70
CA LYS A 1230 -13.06 23.59 24.90
C LYS A 1230 -12.13 24.64 24.28
N ASP A 1231 -12.70 25.54 23.47
CA ASP A 1231 -12.05 26.71 22.87
C ASP A 1231 -12.21 27.95 23.78
#